data_AF-A0A1C5CWR2-F1
#
_entry.id   AF-A0A1C5CWR2-F1
#
_cell.length_a   1.000
_cell.length_b   1.000
_cell.length_c   1.000
_cell.angle_alpha   90.00
_cell.angle_beta   90.00
_cell.angle_gamma   90.00
#
_symmetry.space_group_name_H-M   'P 1'
#
loop_
_entity.id
_entity.type
_entity.pdbx_description
1 polymer ?
#
loop_
_entity_poly.entity_id
_entity_poly.type
_entity_poly.pdbx_seq_one_letter_code
_entity_poly.pdbx_strand_id
1 'polypeptide(L)'
;MGAFLMVLGLTSTAAYGRPVDLTGGGKAAAAAQVLTWTAGDPIDRYLSFPTTALAGPTTIVFENSEATGNTTGMPHTLTFDVSDPEYNNDVSLNILANPSDANGGKYTAEVNLTPGKYRFRCSIPGHGQMTGVLTVTEVGPGDTTAPTTNATVEGQQNADGAYVGSATVSVTATDEGSGVATTEYAVGADGPWQPYTAPVVVDQVGSHTIRYRATDQSGNVAAEKSVAFTVVAPPTDDTTPPETSATVSGEQDDAGNYLSMATVTVTASDTGSGVNTIEYALGAGGAWQPYTAPVMVHQVGTHTVRYRATDKAGNAAAEKSVAFTVVEPPAQDTTPPETSAAVTGEKNANGAFITSAKVTLTATDAESGVDKVEYSLDGGPYLAYTTPVIVDRVGYHTFAHRATDKANNTSQAKQVSFTIAQGGGVPAPNCPEYDERLTVIVGTVDSGVPNRLTRSRCTINELIEDEREWTSQALFLKHVDTVLDKLLADNVIDQREFNKITKAAKQSRIGKPGQTEGYRDLFDGTAESLAKWEQVGGGRFALSDDGAITSSTTVEGMGMLWFPERKYGDFSLKLQFRDDAPGNGNANGGVFVRFPYVHNHPEESRPEWVAINYGHEVQILDRPDGDMYKTGSIYGFDRVGLGNAGVTPKGTWNDYEIRVVDQHYTILRNGVVINEFDNLGGQTFTPPRAGDPGTDGRRYATGYVGLQVHSTTDVISYRSIRIKEL
;
A
#
# COMPACT_ATOMS: atom_id res chain seq x y z
N MET A 1 -37.49 -23.30 22.81
CA MET A 1 -37.78 -21.95 23.34
C MET A 1 -36.47 -21.41 23.89
N GLY A 2 -35.86 -20.32 23.42
CA GLY A 2 -36.15 -19.39 22.34
C GLY A 2 -34.83 -18.92 21.71
N ALA A 3 -34.96 -18.29 20.55
CA ALA A 3 -33.87 -17.82 19.70
C ALA A 3 -33.14 -16.60 20.27
N PHE A 4 -31.87 -16.42 19.88
CA PHE A 4 -31.44 -15.15 19.29
C PHE A 4 -30.30 -15.40 18.28
N LEU A 5 -30.59 -15.06 17.03
CA LEU A 5 -29.70 -15.01 15.90
C LEU A 5 -29.17 -13.57 15.81
N MET A 6 -27.86 -13.36 15.66
CA MET A 6 -27.35 -12.22 14.89
C MET A 6 -26.10 -12.66 14.12
N VAL A 7 -26.29 -12.72 12.81
CA VAL A 7 -25.24 -12.74 11.79
C VAL A 7 -25.22 -11.34 11.20
N LEU A 8 -24.03 -10.74 11.06
CA LEU A 8 -23.75 -9.71 10.04
C LEU A 8 -22.24 -9.63 9.82
N GLY A 9 -21.74 -10.40 8.87
CA GLY A 9 -20.50 -10.09 8.17
C GLY A 9 -20.83 -9.13 7.02
N LEU A 10 -20.28 -7.91 7.07
CA LEU A 10 -20.28 -7.00 5.93
C LEU A 10 -19.04 -7.33 5.08
N THR A 11 -19.25 -8.02 3.97
CA THR A 11 -18.27 -8.09 2.88
C THR A 11 -18.24 -6.75 2.16
N SER A 12 -17.06 -6.14 2.00
CA SER A 12 -16.89 -4.92 1.21
C SER A 12 -17.32 -5.17 -0.24
N THR A 13 -18.20 -4.30 -0.76
CA THR A 13 -18.54 -4.28 -2.19
C THR A 13 -17.68 -3.22 -2.86
N ALA A 14 -17.00 -3.57 -3.95
CA ALA A 14 -16.23 -2.59 -4.72
C ALA A 14 -17.21 -1.62 -5.40
N ALA A 15 -17.07 -0.32 -5.14
CA ALA A 15 -17.88 0.72 -5.74
C ALA A 15 -17.17 1.27 -6.99
N TYR A 16 -17.79 1.06 -8.15
CA TYR A 16 -17.35 1.65 -9.42
C TYR A 16 -18.32 2.76 -9.82
N GLY A 17 -17.80 3.83 -10.42
CA GLY A 17 -18.61 4.95 -10.88
C GLY A 17 -19.73 4.50 -11.82
N ARG A 18 -20.94 4.99 -11.59
CA ARG A 18 -22.12 4.85 -12.45
C ARG A 18 -22.47 6.19 -13.09
N PRO A 19 -23.11 6.19 -14.28
CA PRO A 19 -23.70 7.40 -14.87
C PRO A 19 -24.72 8.04 -13.93
N VAL A 20 -24.83 9.37 -13.98
CA VAL A 20 -25.91 10.09 -13.27
C VAL A 20 -27.25 9.76 -13.92
N ASP A 21 -28.08 8.94 -13.27
CA ASP A 21 -29.48 8.74 -13.65
C ASP A 21 -30.40 9.31 -12.57
N LEU A 22 -31.04 10.44 -12.87
CA LEU A 22 -32.04 11.09 -12.00
C LEU A 22 -33.48 10.62 -12.30
N THR A 23 -33.67 9.53 -13.06
CA THR A 23 -35.02 9.09 -13.49
C THR A 23 -35.48 7.72 -12.99
N GLY A 24 -34.68 7.01 -12.19
CA GLY A 24 -35.02 5.68 -11.68
C GLY A 24 -35.70 5.67 -10.30
N GLY A 25 -37.04 5.57 -10.27
CA GLY A 25 -37.85 5.41 -9.06
C GLY A 25 -37.73 4.04 -8.38
N GLY A 26 -36.60 3.77 -7.72
CA GLY A 26 -36.40 2.62 -6.82
C GLY A 26 -35.91 3.08 -5.46
N LYS A 27 -36.64 2.79 -4.38
CA LYS A 27 -36.27 3.12 -3.00
C LYS A 27 -35.02 2.33 -2.55
N ALA A 28 -33.84 2.83 -2.90
CA ALA A 28 -32.64 2.63 -2.09
C ALA A 28 -32.69 3.63 -0.92
N ALA A 29 -32.12 3.27 0.24
CA ALA A 29 -31.97 4.20 1.36
C ALA A 29 -31.23 5.45 0.83
N ALA A 30 -31.83 6.62 0.96
CA ALA A 30 -31.22 7.88 0.52
C ALA A 30 -29.88 8.05 1.26
N ALA A 31 -28.80 8.34 0.53
CA ALA A 31 -27.51 8.65 1.13
C ALA A 31 -27.67 9.82 2.12
N ALA A 32 -26.95 9.75 3.24
CA ALA A 32 -27.01 10.77 4.28
C ALA A 32 -26.25 12.05 3.89
N GLN A 33 -25.31 11.94 2.94
CA GLN A 33 -24.53 13.07 2.43
C GLN A 33 -24.06 12.83 0.99
N VAL A 34 -23.74 13.92 0.27
CA VAL A 34 -23.17 13.91 -1.08
C VAL A 34 -21.83 14.63 -1.08
N LEU A 35 -20.79 13.96 -1.53
CA LEU A 35 -19.40 14.45 -1.52
C LEU A 35 -18.91 14.61 -2.96
N THR A 36 -18.41 15.79 -3.34
CA THR A 36 -18.02 16.08 -4.74
C THR A 36 -16.53 16.39 -4.87
N TRP A 37 -15.86 15.66 -5.76
CA TRP A 37 -14.50 15.93 -6.22
C TRP A 37 -14.54 16.51 -7.64
N THR A 38 -13.70 17.50 -7.92
CA THR A 38 -13.55 18.06 -9.27
C THR A 38 -12.10 18.01 -9.76
N ALA A 39 -11.93 17.73 -11.06
CA ALA A 39 -10.65 17.78 -11.77
C ALA A 39 -10.81 18.61 -13.07
N GLY A 40 -9.69 19.11 -13.60
CA GLY A 40 -9.63 19.92 -14.82
C GLY A 40 -8.39 19.58 -15.62
N ASP A 41 -7.87 20.52 -16.42
CA ASP A 41 -6.61 20.34 -17.15
C ASP A 41 -5.34 20.06 -16.29
N PRO A 42 -5.20 20.53 -15.04
CA PRO A 42 -4.00 20.27 -14.23
C PRO A 42 -3.80 18.79 -13.85
N ILE A 43 -2.57 18.30 -13.98
CA ILE A 43 -2.18 16.91 -13.64
C ILE A 43 -1.53 16.76 -12.26
N ASP A 44 -1.38 17.86 -11.53
CA ASP A 44 -0.67 17.94 -10.25
C ASP A 44 -1.61 18.07 -9.04
N ARG A 45 -2.89 18.45 -9.23
CA ARG A 45 -3.87 18.60 -8.15
C ARG A 45 -5.31 18.40 -8.63
N TYR A 46 -6.20 18.01 -7.71
CA TYR A 46 -7.63 18.18 -7.88
C TYR A 46 -8.00 19.67 -7.74
N LEU A 47 -9.06 20.12 -8.42
CA LEU A 47 -9.52 21.52 -8.34
C LEU A 47 -10.29 21.79 -7.05
N SER A 48 -11.11 20.84 -6.61
CA SER A 48 -11.79 20.88 -5.32
C SER A 48 -12.14 19.48 -4.81
N PHE A 49 -12.22 19.34 -3.49
CA PHE A 49 -12.63 18.11 -2.81
C PHE A 49 -13.05 18.41 -1.37
N PRO A 50 -13.88 17.56 -0.74
CA PRO A 50 -14.19 17.66 0.68
C PRO A 50 -12.99 17.21 1.52
N THR A 51 -12.74 17.94 2.61
CA THR A 51 -11.70 17.60 3.60
C THR A 51 -12.26 16.85 4.81
N THR A 52 -13.57 16.94 5.04
CA THR A 52 -14.29 16.26 6.12
C THR A 52 -15.59 15.59 5.63
N ALA A 53 -16.02 14.54 6.32
CA ALA A 53 -17.32 13.88 6.12
C ALA A 53 -17.79 13.16 7.39
N LEU A 54 -19.07 12.76 7.42
CA LEU A 54 -19.63 11.95 8.51
C LEU A 54 -19.52 10.45 8.18
N ALA A 55 -19.45 9.59 9.19
CA ALA A 55 -19.57 8.15 8.96
C ALA A 55 -21.00 7.78 8.52
N GLY A 56 -21.13 6.92 7.51
CA GLY A 56 -22.41 6.39 7.02
C GLY A 56 -22.57 6.37 5.49
N PRO A 57 -23.79 6.08 5.00
CA PRO A 57 -24.10 5.99 3.57
C PRO A 57 -23.87 7.33 2.88
N THR A 58 -23.08 7.32 1.80
CA THR A 58 -22.54 8.51 1.14
C THR A 58 -22.54 8.35 -0.37
N THR A 59 -23.08 9.34 -1.09
CA THR A 59 -22.94 9.44 -2.54
C THR A 59 -21.67 10.24 -2.87
N ILE A 60 -20.72 9.61 -3.54
CA ILE A 60 -19.55 10.26 -4.10
C ILE A 60 -19.87 10.73 -5.52
N VAL A 61 -19.52 11.98 -5.85
CA VAL A 61 -19.58 12.55 -7.19
C VAL A 61 -18.15 12.89 -7.61
N PHE A 62 -17.73 12.43 -8.80
CA PHE A 62 -16.48 12.87 -9.40
C PHE A 62 -16.76 13.50 -10.76
N GLU A 63 -16.33 14.75 -10.93
CA GLU A 63 -16.53 15.52 -12.15
C GLU A 63 -15.19 15.99 -12.74
N ASN A 64 -14.92 15.52 -13.96
CA ASN A 64 -13.80 15.92 -14.80
C ASN A 64 -14.34 16.27 -16.19
N SER A 65 -14.95 17.46 -16.30
CA SER A 65 -15.76 17.88 -17.45
C SER A 65 -15.21 19.17 -18.07
N GLU A 66 -15.74 19.55 -19.24
CA GLU A 66 -15.45 20.87 -19.82
C GLU A 66 -15.90 22.01 -18.87
N ALA A 67 -16.97 21.79 -18.10
CA ALA A 67 -17.49 22.75 -17.12
C ALA A 67 -16.57 22.94 -15.91
N THR A 68 -15.77 21.93 -15.55
CA THR A 68 -14.72 22.06 -14.53
C THR A 68 -13.40 22.56 -15.11
N GLY A 69 -13.36 22.96 -16.38
CA GLY A 69 -12.17 23.50 -17.05
C GLY A 69 -11.23 22.44 -17.60
N ASN A 70 -11.71 21.22 -17.90
CA ASN A 70 -10.96 20.25 -18.69
C ASN A 70 -11.22 20.46 -20.19
N THR A 71 -10.38 21.26 -20.83
CA THR A 71 -10.48 21.58 -22.26
C THR A 71 -9.55 20.73 -23.13
N THR A 72 -8.63 19.99 -22.49
CA THR A 72 -7.60 19.19 -23.16
C THR A 72 -8.03 17.74 -23.44
N GLY A 73 -9.13 17.27 -22.84
CA GLY A 73 -9.54 15.87 -22.94
C GLY A 73 -8.82 14.94 -21.95
N MET A 74 -8.11 15.50 -20.96
CA MET A 74 -7.26 14.77 -20.03
C MET A 74 -8.09 13.87 -19.12
N PRO A 75 -7.93 12.53 -19.14
CA PRO A 75 -8.62 11.68 -18.16
C PRO A 75 -8.00 11.87 -16.77
N HIS A 76 -8.84 11.75 -15.74
CA HIS A 76 -8.42 11.68 -14.33
C HIS A 76 -9.16 10.57 -13.61
N THR A 77 -8.57 10.04 -12.54
CA THR A 77 -9.25 9.10 -11.65
C THR A 77 -9.38 9.64 -10.24
N LEU A 78 -10.49 9.33 -9.57
CA LEU A 78 -10.60 9.39 -8.11
C LEU A 78 -10.48 7.97 -7.56
N THR A 79 -9.35 7.68 -6.90
CA THR A 79 -9.06 6.36 -6.33
C THR A 79 -8.80 6.48 -4.84
N PHE A 80 -9.54 5.75 -4.00
CA PHE A 80 -9.23 5.67 -2.56
C PHE A 80 -8.06 4.68 -2.34
N ASP A 81 -7.07 5.09 -1.55
CA ASP A 81 -5.95 4.24 -1.19
C ASP A 81 -6.37 3.28 -0.08
N VAL A 82 -6.31 1.99 -0.39
CA VAL A 82 -6.65 0.90 0.54
C VAL A 82 -5.40 0.11 0.97
N SER A 83 -4.21 0.59 0.60
CA SER A 83 -2.93 -0.12 0.80
C SER A 83 -2.07 0.46 1.91
N ASP A 84 -2.29 1.73 2.27
CA ASP A 84 -1.60 2.44 3.34
C ASP A 84 -2.34 2.26 4.67
N PRO A 85 -1.75 1.59 5.68
CA PRO A 85 -2.42 1.31 6.95
C PRO A 85 -2.66 2.55 7.83
N GLU A 86 -2.09 3.72 7.48
CA GLU A 86 -2.39 5.00 8.13
C GLU A 86 -3.81 5.50 7.81
N TYR A 87 -4.43 4.99 6.73
CA TYR A 87 -5.73 5.42 6.23
C TYR A 87 -6.76 4.27 6.23
N ASN A 88 -8.05 4.61 6.28
CA ASN A 88 -9.17 3.69 6.16
C ASN A 88 -9.14 2.98 4.81
N ASN A 89 -9.28 1.65 4.86
CA ASN A 89 -9.18 0.75 3.70
C ASN A 89 -10.48 -0.04 3.43
N ASP A 90 -11.54 0.31 4.13
CA ASP A 90 -12.85 -0.37 4.11
C ASP A 90 -13.73 0.04 2.91
N VAL A 91 -13.37 1.14 2.22
CA VAL A 91 -14.04 1.60 1.00
C VAL A 91 -13.10 1.51 -0.19
N SER A 92 -13.36 0.57 -1.09
CA SER A 92 -12.67 0.46 -2.37
C SER A 92 -13.42 1.26 -3.43
N LEU A 93 -12.84 2.39 -3.83
CA LEU A 93 -13.38 3.32 -4.82
C LEU A 93 -12.34 3.54 -5.94
N ASN A 94 -12.78 3.41 -7.19
CA ASN A 94 -11.99 3.85 -8.34
C ASN A 94 -12.91 4.35 -9.47
N ILE A 95 -12.97 5.66 -9.65
CA ILE A 95 -13.76 6.31 -10.71
C ILE A 95 -12.81 6.92 -11.72
N LEU A 96 -12.95 6.57 -13.00
CA LEU A 96 -12.28 7.23 -14.12
C LEU A 96 -13.29 8.15 -14.82
N ALA A 97 -12.92 9.41 -15.06
CA ALA A 97 -13.75 10.38 -15.75
C ALA A 97 -12.96 11.12 -16.83
N ASN A 98 -13.59 11.35 -18.00
CA ASN A 98 -13.02 12.08 -19.12
C ASN A 98 -14.09 13.02 -19.74
N PRO A 99 -13.78 14.29 -20.05
CA PRO A 99 -14.78 15.21 -20.60
C PRO A 99 -15.38 14.75 -21.95
N SER A 100 -14.69 13.88 -22.69
CA SER A 100 -15.14 13.31 -23.96
C SER A 100 -15.83 11.95 -23.83
N ASP A 101 -16.02 11.43 -22.61
CA ASP A 101 -16.76 10.19 -22.41
C ASP A 101 -18.29 10.40 -22.58
N ALA A 102 -19.02 9.28 -22.67
CA ALA A 102 -20.47 9.30 -22.89
C ALA A 102 -21.27 10.00 -21.78
N ASN A 103 -20.66 10.27 -20.62
CA ASN A 103 -21.26 10.92 -19.47
C ASN A 103 -20.75 12.36 -19.27
N GLY A 104 -19.99 12.90 -20.24
CA GLY A 104 -19.40 14.23 -20.15
C GLY A 104 -18.44 14.40 -18.97
N GLY A 105 -17.83 13.30 -18.51
CA GLY A 105 -16.87 13.31 -17.40
C GLY A 105 -17.48 13.38 -16.01
N LYS A 106 -18.78 13.06 -15.84
CA LYS A 106 -19.46 13.08 -14.52
C LYS A 106 -19.97 11.71 -14.09
N TYR A 107 -19.53 11.26 -12.92
CA TYR A 107 -19.85 9.93 -12.38
C TYR A 107 -20.22 10.00 -10.90
N THR A 108 -21.04 9.03 -10.45
CA THR A 108 -21.36 8.87 -9.03
C THR A 108 -21.10 7.46 -8.53
N ALA A 109 -20.83 7.31 -7.23
CA ALA A 109 -20.69 6.02 -6.57
C ALA A 109 -21.30 6.06 -5.17
N GLU A 110 -22.06 5.05 -4.80
CA GLU A 110 -22.58 4.89 -3.43
C GLU A 110 -21.58 4.12 -2.59
N VAL A 111 -21.18 4.69 -1.45
CA VAL A 111 -20.26 4.08 -0.48
C VAL A 111 -20.80 4.20 0.94
N ASN A 112 -20.21 3.47 1.88
CA ASN A 112 -20.49 3.65 3.29
C ASN A 112 -19.18 3.97 4.01
N LEU A 113 -19.00 5.22 4.44
CA LEU A 113 -17.77 5.66 5.09
C LEU A 113 -17.79 5.27 6.57
N THR A 114 -16.67 4.81 7.11
CA THR A 114 -16.46 4.62 8.54
C THR A 114 -15.57 5.74 9.11
N PRO A 115 -15.59 5.98 10.42
CA PRO A 115 -14.74 6.98 11.06
C PRO A 115 -13.25 6.71 10.81
N GLY A 116 -12.48 7.77 10.59
CA GLY A 116 -11.03 7.74 10.37
C GLY A 116 -10.59 8.67 9.24
N LYS A 117 -9.57 8.31 8.45
CA LYS A 117 -9.05 9.13 7.35
C LYS A 117 -8.98 8.31 6.08
N TYR A 118 -9.56 8.78 4.98
CA TYR A 118 -9.40 8.18 3.66
C TYR A 118 -8.40 9.00 2.84
N ARG A 119 -7.32 8.38 2.37
CA ARG A 119 -6.46 8.99 1.36
C ARG A 119 -7.03 8.71 -0.02
N PHE A 120 -7.05 9.69 -0.90
CA PHE A 120 -7.45 9.52 -2.30
C PHE A 120 -6.38 10.08 -3.24
N ARG A 121 -6.27 9.49 -4.43
CA ARG A 121 -5.27 9.85 -5.44
C ARG A 121 -5.73 9.63 -6.88
N CYS A 122 -5.09 10.31 -7.81
CA CYS A 122 -5.13 9.94 -9.22
C CYS A 122 -4.14 8.79 -9.45
N SER A 123 -4.57 7.75 -10.17
CA SER A 123 -3.77 6.55 -10.45
C SER A 123 -3.15 6.54 -11.85
N ILE A 124 -3.42 7.59 -12.65
CA ILE A 124 -2.87 7.74 -13.99
C ILE A 124 -1.37 8.04 -13.90
N PRO A 125 -0.50 7.32 -14.65
CA PRO A 125 0.93 7.60 -14.68
C PRO A 125 1.23 9.06 -14.98
N GLY A 126 2.07 9.69 -14.15
CA GLY A 126 2.41 11.12 -14.25
C GLY A 126 1.54 12.06 -13.40
N HIS A 127 0.41 11.58 -12.87
CA HIS A 127 -0.53 12.41 -12.08
C HIS A 127 -0.36 12.19 -10.57
N GLY A 128 0.81 11.71 -10.13
CA GLY A 128 1.03 11.20 -8.77
C GLY A 128 0.91 12.24 -7.65
N GLN A 129 0.95 13.53 -8.00
CA GLN A 129 0.77 14.64 -7.06
C GLN A 129 -0.71 14.95 -6.77
N MET A 130 -1.64 14.46 -7.59
CA MET A 130 -3.08 14.59 -7.35
C MET A 130 -3.51 13.65 -6.22
N THR A 131 -3.24 14.05 -4.97
CA THR A 131 -3.59 13.31 -3.75
C THR A 131 -4.33 14.24 -2.78
N GLY A 132 -5.10 13.65 -1.87
CA GLY A 132 -5.71 14.38 -0.75
C GLY A 132 -6.19 13.42 0.33
N VAL A 133 -6.67 13.98 1.44
CA VAL A 133 -7.17 13.22 2.60
C VAL A 133 -8.55 13.73 2.98
N LEU A 134 -9.49 12.80 3.15
CA LEU A 134 -10.82 13.02 3.67
C LEU A 134 -10.87 12.48 5.11
N THR A 135 -11.16 13.34 6.10
CA THR A 135 -11.33 12.90 7.49
C THR A 135 -12.80 12.62 7.79
N VAL A 136 -13.10 11.42 8.25
CA VAL A 136 -14.44 10.96 8.59
C VAL A 136 -14.59 10.85 10.10
N THR A 137 -15.58 11.50 10.68
CA THR A 137 -15.81 11.48 12.13
C THR A 137 -16.91 10.49 12.52
N GLU A 138 -16.83 9.95 13.74
CA GLU A 138 -17.92 9.16 14.31
C GLU A 138 -19.19 9.99 14.40
N VAL A 139 -20.32 9.35 14.11
CA VAL A 139 -21.61 9.82 14.62
C VAL A 139 -21.57 9.52 16.12
N GLY A 140 -21.10 10.48 16.92
CA GLY A 140 -21.42 10.51 18.35
C GLY A 140 -22.94 10.51 18.54
N PRO A 141 -23.48 10.37 19.77
CA PRO A 141 -24.90 10.63 19.98
C PRO A 141 -25.14 12.04 19.46
N GLY A 142 -25.75 12.13 18.27
CA GLY A 142 -25.80 13.38 17.52
C GLY A 142 -26.36 14.43 18.45
N ASP A 143 -25.75 15.59 18.45
CA ASP A 143 -26.50 16.75 18.87
C ASP A 143 -27.86 16.66 18.16
N THR A 144 -28.94 16.65 18.94
CA THR A 144 -30.32 16.60 18.44
C THR A 144 -31.02 17.92 18.71
N THR A 145 -30.29 18.88 19.29
CA THR A 145 -30.80 20.16 19.69
C THR A 145 -30.50 21.12 18.55
N ALA A 146 -31.52 21.68 17.92
CA ALA A 146 -31.30 22.68 16.90
C ALA A 146 -30.78 24.00 17.50
N PRO A 147 -30.02 24.80 16.74
CA PRO A 147 -29.56 26.11 17.18
C PRO A 147 -30.69 27.02 17.64
N THR A 148 -30.36 27.92 18.57
CA THR A 148 -31.24 29.02 18.97
C THR A 148 -30.91 30.27 18.16
N THR A 149 -31.90 30.83 17.47
CA THR A 149 -31.74 32.03 16.64
C THR A 149 -32.44 33.25 17.23
N ASN A 150 -31.85 34.44 17.05
CA ASN A 150 -32.45 35.73 17.37
C ASN A 150 -32.17 36.75 16.26
N ALA A 151 -33.02 37.77 16.14
CA ALA A 151 -32.77 38.89 15.23
C ALA A 151 -33.10 40.22 15.90
N THR A 152 -32.30 41.25 15.63
CA THR A 152 -32.55 42.64 16.01
C THR A 152 -32.70 43.49 14.76
N VAL A 153 -33.59 44.49 14.81
CA VAL A 153 -33.79 45.46 13.72
C VAL A 153 -33.43 46.85 14.25
N GLU A 154 -32.42 47.45 13.64
CA GLU A 154 -31.85 48.72 14.05
C GLU A 154 -31.99 49.75 12.92
N GLY A 155 -32.11 51.02 13.29
CA GLY A 155 -32.29 52.13 12.35
C GLY A 155 -33.07 53.27 12.98
N GLN A 156 -33.06 54.43 12.35
CA GLN A 156 -33.77 55.61 12.85
C GLN A 156 -35.28 55.42 12.68
N GLN A 157 -36.03 55.46 13.78
CA GLN A 157 -37.49 55.34 13.75
C GLN A 157 -38.18 56.72 13.83
N ASN A 158 -39.32 56.87 13.17
CA ASN A 158 -40.21 58.00 13.38
C ASN A 158 -41.10 57.77 14.63
N ALA A 159 -41.97 58.74 14.94
CA ALA A 159 -42.86 58.67 16.10
C ALA A 159 -43.85 57.48 16.05
N ASP A 160 -44.09 56.91 14.87
CA ASP A 160 -44.98 55.77 14.65
C ASP A 160 -44.24 54.42 14.68
N GLY A 161 -42.92 54.42 14.94
CA GLY A 161 -42.08 53.22 14.99
C GLY A 161 -41.66 52.68 13.62
N ALA A 162 -41.91 53.41 12.52
CA ALA A 162 -41.42 53.05 11.19
C ALA A 162 -39.97 53.53 10.99
N TYR A 163 -39.14 52.69 10.37
CA TYR A 163 -37.75 53.00 10.07
C TYR A 163 -37.67 53.98 8.90
N VAL A 164 -36.92 55.07 9.04
CA VAL A 164 -36.81 56.14 8.06
C VAL A 164 -35.58 55.86 7.19
N GLY A 165 -35.75 55.86 5.86
CA GLY A 165 -34.64 55.60 4.92
C GLY A 165 -34.29 54.13 4.81
N SER A 166 -33.88 53.50 5.91
CA SER A 166 -33.53 52.08 5.94
C SER A 166 -33.66 51.45 7.33
N ALA A 167 -33.69 50.12 7.36
CA ALA A 167 -33.56 49.30 8.56
C ALA A 167 -32.47 48.24 8.35
N THR A 168 -31.68 47.96 9.39
CA THR A 168 -30.63 46.94 9.39
C THR A 168 -31.04 45.78 10.28
N VAL A 169 -31.06 44.57 9.74
CA VAL A 169 -31.41 43.34 10.46
C VAL A 169 -30.15 42.55 10.78
N SER A 170 -29.87 42.36 12.06
CA SER A 170 -28.77 41.53 12.55
C SER A 170 -29.30 40.22 13.10
N VAL A 171 -28.84 39.09 12.55
CA VAL A 171 -29.21 37.74 13.00
C VAL A 171 -28.07 37.15 13.82
N THR A 172 -28.39 36.54 14.96
CA THR A 172 -27.46 35.73 15.76
C THR A 172 -27.98 34.32 15.92
N ALA A 173 -27.06 33.37 15.98
CA ALA A 173 -27.34 31.98 16.24
C ALA A 173 -26.34 31.43 17.25
N THR A 174 -26.82 30.65 18.21
CA THR A 174 -26.01 29.95 19.21
C THR A 174 -26.46 28.51 19.31
N ASP A 175 -25.50 27.62 19.48
CA ASP A 175 -25.74 26.20 19.66
C ASP A 175 -24.79 25.67 20.76
N GLU A 176 -25.34 24.93 21.73
CA GLU A 176 -24.58 24.41 22.89
C GLU A 176 -23.99 23.02 22.64
N GLY A 177 -24.37 22.34 21.56
CA GLY A 177 -23.91 21.01 21.22
C GLY A 177 -22.79 21.04 20.18
N SER A 178 -23.16 20.90 18.92
CA SER A 178 -22.25 20.76 17.79
C SER A 178 -21.78 22.09 17.19
N GLY A 179 -22.32 23.21 17.66
CA GLY A 179 -21.98 24.54 17.16
C GLY A 179 -22.70 24.86 15.84
N VAL A 180 -22.83 26.15 15.54
CA VAL A 180 -23.56 26.61 14.34
C VAL A 180 -22.71 26.39 13.08
N ALA A 181 -23.25 25.65 12.10
CA ALA A 181 -22.62 25.47 10.79
C ALA A 181 -23.02 26.56 9.80
N THR A 182 -24.30 26.90 9.72
CA THR A 182 -24.81 27.91 8.77
C THR A 182 -25.89 28.77 9.43
N THR A 183 -25.93 30.06 9.10
CA THR A 183 -27.07 30.94 9.34
C THR A 183 -27.58 31.44 8.01
N GLU A 184 -28.89 31.47 7.81
CA GLU A 184 -29.54 31.87 6.56
C GLU A 184 -30.69 32.83 6.81
N TYR A 185 -30.99 33.68 5.82
CA TYR A 185 -32.13 34.57 5.83
C TYR A 185 -32.88 34.56 4.49
N ALA A 186 -34.14 34.97 4.49
CA ALA A 186 -34.96 35.15 3.30
C ALA A 186 -35.77 36.44 3.39
N VAL A 187 -35.88 37.17 2.28
CA VAL A 187 -36.64 38.42 2.20
C VAL A 187 -38.07 38.14 1.73
N GLY A 188 -39.06 38.62 2.48
CA GLY A 188 -40.48 38.41 2.22
C GLY A 188 -40.98 37.03 2.65
N ALA A 189 -42.29 36.81 2.52
CA ALA A 189 -42.95 35.56 2.95
C ALA A 189 -42.49 34.33 2.13
N ASP A 190 -42.13 34.52 0.87
CA ASP A 190 -41.85 33.44 -0.09
C ASP A 190 -40.45 33.55 -0.75
N GLY A 191 -39.59 34.45 -0.26
CA GLY A 191 -38.26 34.64 -0.85
C GLY A 191 -37.32 33.43 -0.68
N PRO A 192 -36.31 33.25 -1.54
CA PRO A 192 -35.33 32.18 -1.41
C PRO A 192 -34.41 32.40 -0.20
N TRP A 193 -33.96 31.32 0.42
CA TRP A 193 -32.95 31.34 1.49
C TRP A 193 -31.58 31.74 0.93
N GLN A 194 -30.90 32.61 1.66
CA GLN A 194 -29.57 33.12 1.35
C GLN A 194 -28.67 32.98 2.58
N PRO A 195 -27.36 32.72 2.40
CA PRO A 195 -26.44 32.67 3.52
C PRO A 195 -26.34 34.04 4.20
N TYR A 196 -26.41 34.05 5.53
CA TYR A 196 -26.23 35.25 6.35
C TYR A 196 -24.75 35.39 6.72
N THR A 197 -24.06 36.30 6.03
CA THR A 197 -22.63 36.60 6.26
C THR A 197 -22.39 38.01 6.80
N ALA A 198 -23.41 38.88 6.77
CA ALA A 198 -23.39 40.25 7.27
C ALA A 198 -24.83 40.74 7.56
N PRO A 199 -25.02 41.79 8.39
CA PRO A 199 -26.32 42.39 8.61
C PRO A 199 -27.04 42.80 7.32
N VAL A 200 -28.35 42.59 7.27
CA VAL A 200 -29.18 42.82 6.07
C VAL A 200 -29.77 44.23 6.12
N VAL A 201 -29.38 45.08 5.18
CA VAL A 201 -29.94 46.43 5.04
C VAL A 201 -31.14 46.40 4.10
N VAL A 202 -32.28 46.93 4.55
CA VAL A 202 -33.49 47.08 3.76
C VAL A 202 -33.84 48.56 3.68
N ASP A 203 -33.76 49.12 2.48
CA ASP A 203 -33.90 50.55 2.17
C ASP A 203 -35.09 50.85 1.24
N GLN A 204 -35.88 49.83 0.91
CA GLN A 204 -37.09 50.00 0.11
C GLN A 204 -38.25 50.44 0.98
N VAL A 205 -39.04 51.40 0.54
CA VAL A 205 -40.23 51.85 1.27
C VAL A 205 -41.32 50.78 1.23
N GLY A 206 -41.90 50.48 2.38
CA GLY A 206 -42.97 49.49 2.53
C GLY A 206 -42.82 48.63 3.78
N SER A 207 -43.74 47.68 3.94
CA SER A 207 -43.65 46.66 4.98
C SER A 207 -42.79 45.49 4.50
N HIS A 208 -41.87 45.07 5.36
CA HIS A 208 -40.90 44.02 5.09
C HIS A 208 -40.99 42.92 6.13
N THR A 209 -40.59 41.72 5.72
CA THR A 209 -40.43 40.58 6.61
C THR A 209 -39.13 39.89 6.27
N ILE A 210 -38.27 39.70 7.26
CA ILE A 210 -37.06 38.88 7.13
C ILE A 210 -37.29 37.60 7.90
N ARG A 211 -37.20 36.46 7.20
CA ARG A 211 -37.26 35.12 7.78
C ARG A 211 -35.82 34.65 7.98
N TYR A 212 -35.53 33.98 9.09
CA TYR A 212 -34.17 33.57 9.43
C TYR A 212 -34.17 32.21 10.13
N ARG A 213 -33.12 31.43 9.88
CA ARG A 213 -32.88 30.11 10.48
C ARG A 213 -31.37 29.83 10.56
N ALA A 214 -31.00 28.81 11.32
CA ALA A 214 -29.63 28.32 11.40
C ALA A 214 -29.60 26.80 11.45
N THR A 215 -28.49 26.21 11.04
CA THR A 215 -28.22 24.78 11.04
C THR A 215 -26.93 24.52 11.80
N ASP A 216 -26.89 23.53 12.68
CA ASP A 216 -25.67 23.14 13.39
C ASP A 216 -24.78 22.20 12.56
N GLN A 217 -23.60 21.84 13.09
CA GLN A 217 -22.68 20.90 12.44
C GLN A 217 -23.20 19.45 12.37
N SER A 218 -24.27 19.13 13.11
CA SER A 218 -24.95 17.83 13.10
C SER A 218 -26.17 17.80 12.16
N GLY A 219 -26.50 18.91 11.52
CA GLY A 219 -27.60 19.04 10.57
C GLY A 219 -28.96 19.38 11.18
N ASN A 220 -29.08 19.68 12.48
CA ASN A 220 -30.35 20.11 13.04
C ASN A 220 -30.63 21.56 12.64
N VAL A 221 -31.83 21.80 12.11
CA VAL A 221 -32.26 23.12 11.63
C VAL A 221 -33.17 23.78 12.66
N ALA A 222 -32.81 24.99 13.07
CA ALA A 222 -33.63 25.82 13.95
C ALA A 222 -34.99 26.09 13.32
N ALA A 223 -36.04 26.14 14.16
CA ALA A 223 -37.35 26.57 13.70
C ALA A 223 -37.25 27.96 13.05
N GLU A 224 -37.89 28.11 11.88
CA GLU A 224 -37.94 29.38 11.17
C GLU A 224 -38.58 30.46 12.05
N LYS A 225 -37.86 31.57 12.22
CA LYS A 225 -38.38 32.77 12.85
C LYS A 225 -38.43 33.89 11.83
N SER A 226 -39.20 34.93 12.13
CA SER A 226 -39.27 36.11 11.29
C SER A 226 -39.36 37.39 12.11
N VAL A 227 -38.90 38.48 11.52
CA VAL A 227 -39.10 39.84 12.03
C VAL A 227 -39.74 40.70 10.95
N ALA A 228 -40.75 41.47 11.33
CA ALA A 228 -41.45 42.38 10.45
C ALA A 228 -41.22 43.83 10.87
N PHE A 229 -41.04 44.70 9.89
CA PHE A 229 -40.82 46.13 10.11
C PHE A 229 -41.31 46.92 8.89
N THR A 230 -41.51 48.23 9.05
CA THR A 230 -41.89 49.12 7.95
C THR A 230 -40.80 50.14 7.73
N VAL A 231 -40.40 50.34 6.48
CA VAL A 231 -39.48 51.40 6.04
C VAL A 231 -40.31 52.48 5.36
N VAL A 232 -40.12 53.74 5.74
CA VAL A 232 -40.75 54.91 5.13
C VAL A 232 -39.71 55.77 4.43
N ALA A 233 -40.13 56.47 3.38
CA ALA A 233 -39.26 57.38 2.66
C ALA A 233 -38.72 58.46 3.62
N PRO A 234 -37.42 58.76 3.57
CA PRO A 234 -36.88 59.93 4.25
C PRO A 234 -37.46 61.20 3.59
N PRO A 235 -37.57 62.31 4.32
CA PRO A 235 -37.87 63.60 3.71
C PRO A 235 -36.85 63.91 2.61
N THR A 236 -37.29 64.35 1.43
CA THR A 236 -36.49 64.45 0.19
C THR A 236 -35.45 65.58 0.15
N ASP A 237 -34.98 66.06 1.30
CA ASP A 237 -33.98 67.13 1.43
C ASP A 237 -32.61 66.57 1.90
N ASP A 238 -32.29 65.32 1.57
CA ASP A 238 -31.05 64.69 2.01
C ASP A 238 -29.81 65.33 1.38
N THR A 239 -28.96 65.91 2.24
CA THR A 239 -27.70 66.55 1.88
C THR A 239 -26.47 65.84 2.45
N THR A 240 -26.62 64.63 3.02
CA THR A 240 -25.54 63.93 3.73
C THR A 240 -24.95 62.84 2.83
N PRO A 241 -23.65 62.84 2.51
CA PRO A 241 -23.04 61.76 1.74
C PRO A 241 -22.96 60.42 2.51
N PRO A 242 -22.94 59.27 1.80
CA PRO A 242 -22.71 57.97 2.41
C PRO A 242 -21.40 57.87 3.18
N GLU A 243 -21.37 57.03 4.21
CA GLU A 243 -20.14 56.60 4.87
C GLU A 243 -19.62 55.29 4.27
N THR A 244 -18.32 55.25 3.93
CA THR A 244 -17.66 54.07 3.34
C THR A 244 -16.59 53.48 4.26
N SER A 245 -16.41 52.16 4.22
CA SER A 245 -15.33 51.44 4.91
C SER A 245 -14.81 50.26 4.07
N ALA A 246 -13.61 49.75 4.38
CA ALA A 246 -13.07 48.57 3.73
C ALA A 246 -12.25 47.70 4.70
N THR A 247 -12.27 46.39 4.49
CA THR A 247 -11.44 45.41 5.20
C THR A 247 -10.58 44.62 4.22
N VAL A 248 -9.41 44.16 4.69
CA VAL A 248 -8.51 43.29 3.92
C VAL A 248 -8.32 41.98 4.68
N SER A 249 -8.55 40.85 4.02
CA SER A 249 -8.43 39.51 4.59
C SER A 249 -7.55 38.60 3.73
N GLY A 250 -6.97 37.58 4.36
CA GLY A 250 -6.04 36.63 3.75
C GLY A 250 -5.09 36.09 4.81
N GLU A 251 -4.35 35.03 4.48
CA GLU A 251 -3.28 34.50 5.34
C GLU A 251 -2.13 35.52 5.41
N GLN A 252 -1.57 35.75 6.60
CA GLN A 252 -0.52 36.73 6.81
C GLN A 252 0.75 36.10 7.40
N ASP A 253 1.90 36.65 7.05
CA ASP A 253 3.16 36.40 7.77
C ASP A 253 3.21 37.17 9.11
N ASP A 254 4.24 36.92 9.92
CA ASP A 254 4.46 37.60 11.21
C ASP A 254 4.64 39.13 11.08
N ALA A 255 4.94 39.63 9.87
CA ALA A 255 5.07 41.05 9.57
C ALA A 255 3.75 41.68 9.07
N GLY A 256 2.67 40.90 8.94
CA GLY A 256 1.37 41.34 8.46
C GLY A 256 1.23 41.44 6.94
N ASN A 257 2.19 40.92 6.16
CA ASN A 257 2.05 40.81 4.72
C ASN A 257 1.18 39.61 4.36
N TYR A 258 0.36 39.74 3.32
CA TYR A 258 -0.51 38.66 2.88
C TYR A 258 0.26 37.66 2.01
N LEU A 259 0.15 36.37 2.34
CA LEU A 259 0.80 35.28 1.61
C LEU A 259 -0.04 34.91 0.40
N SER A 260 0.56 34.94 -0.79
CA SER A 260 -0.05 34.59 -2.09
C SER A 260 -1.20 35.48 -2.56
N MET A 261 -2.09 35.94 -1.67
CA MET A 261 -3.23 36.79 -2.03
C MET A 261 -3.81 37.60 -0.86
N ALA A 262 -4.47 38.70 -1.18
CA ALA A 262 -5.34 39.45 -0.27
C ALA A 262 -6.71 39.73 -0.89
N THR A 263 -7.75 39.78 -0.07
CA THR A 263 -9.14 40.07 -0.48
C THR A 263 -9.62 41.35 0.17
N VAL A 264 -10.04 42.34 -0.63
CA VAL A 264 -10.60 43.61 -0.14
C VAL A 264 -12.11 43.62 -0.24
N THR A 265 -12.79 43.87 0.88
CA THR A 265 -14.24 44.02 0.94
C THR A 265 -14.60 45.46 1.27
N VAL A 266 -15.42 46.10 0.43
CA VAL A 266 -15.89 47.49 0.60
C VAL A 266 -17.35 47.49 1.06
N THR A 267 -17.68 48.35 2.01
CA THR A 267 -19.06 48.60 2.47
C THR A 267 -19.38 50.09 2.45
N ALA A 268 -20.66 50.40 2.27
CA ALA A 268 -21.18 51.75 2.37
C ALA A 268 -22.53 51.77 3.10
N SER A 269 -22.81 52.81 3.87
CA SER A 269 -24.08 53.04 4.55
C SER A 269 -24.49 54.49 4.45
N ASP A 270 -25.78 54.74 4.25
CA ASP A 270 -26.37 56.08 4.25
C ASP A 270 -27.72 56.05 4.98
N THR A 271 -27.92 56.97 5.93
CA THR A 271 -29.14 57.05 6.75
C THR A 271 -30.19 58.01 6.20
N GLY A 272 -29.82 58.80 5.18
CA GLY A 272 -30.73 59.66 4.45
C GLY A 272 -31.44 58.88 3.35
N SER A 273 -31.07 59.15 2.10
CA SER A 273 -31.67 58.62 0.88
C SER A 273 -31.25 57.18 0.54
N GLY A 274 -30.28 56.62 1.26
CA GLY A 274 -29.76 55.28 1.06
C GLY A 274 -28.69 55.23 -0.04
N VAL A 275 -27.85 54.20 -0.01
CA VAL A 275 -26.74 54.04 -0.96
C VAL A 275 -27.27 53.73 -2.36
N ASN A 276 -26.69 54.36 -3.38
CA ASN A 276 -27.00 54.16 -4.78
C ASN A 276 -25.89 53.39 -5.52
N THR A 277 -24.63 53.82 -5.36
CA THR A 277 -23.48 53.15 -6.01
C THR A 277 -22.32 52.98 -5.04
N ILE A 278 -21.55 51.91 -5.25
CA ILE A 278 -20.23 51.71 -4.64
C ILE A 278 -19.26 51.45 -5.79
N GLU A 279 -18.13 52.14 -5.78
CA GLU A 279 -17.07 52.00 -6.80
C GLU A 279 -15.71 51.80 -6.14
N TYR A 280 -14.82 51.09 -6.84
CA TYR A 280 -13.44 50.89 -6.43
C TYR A 280 -12.45 51.12 -7.59
N ALA A 281 -11.19 51.37 -7.27
CA ALA A 281 -10.10 51.49 -8.22
C ALA A 281 -8.80 50.89 -7.65
N LEU A 282 -8.08 50.12 -8.48
CA LEU A 282 -6.78 49.53 -8.12
C LEU A 282 -5.63 50.50 -8.42
N GLY A 283 -4.82 50.78 -7.41
CA GLY A 283 -3.69 51.71 -7.48
C GLY A 283 -4.10 53.19 -7.57
N ALA A 284 -3.13 54.09 -7.39
CA ALA A 284 -3.37 55.55 -7.35
C ALA A 284 -3.91 56.15 -8.66
N GLY A 285 -3.71 55.47 -9.80
CA GLY A 285 -4.18 55.92 -11.13
C GLY A 285 -5.21 55.00 -11.79
N GLY A 286 -5.72 53.98 -11.08
CA GLY A 286 -6.71 53.06 -11.62
C GLY A 286 -8.03 53.73 -12.00
N ALA A 287 -8.71 53.18 -13.00
CA ALA A 287 -10.07 53.58 -13.36
C ALA A 287 -11.08 53.08 -12.31
N TRP A 288 -12.12 53.87 -12.08
CA TRP A 288 -13.25 53.50 -11.23
C TRP A 288 -14.08 52.40 -11.87
N GLN A 289 -14.41 51.39 -11.08
CA GLN A 289 -15.23 50.26 -11.47
C GLN A 289 -16.35 50.06 -10.44
N PRO A 290 -17.55 49.60 -10.87
CA PRO A 290 -18.61 49.25 -9.93
C PRO A 290 -18.14 48.11 -9.02
N TYR A 291 -18.38 48.26 -7.72
CA TYR A 291 -18.08 47.23 -6.73
C TYR A 291 -19.27 46.27 -6.64
N THR A 292 -19.12 45.09 -7.26
CA THR A 292 -20.15 44.03 -7.29
C THR A 292 -19.75 42.78 -6.50
N ALA A 293 -18.47 42.64 -6.14
CA ALA A 293 -17.91 41.52 -5.38
C ALA A 293 -16.58 41.94 -4.71
N PRO A 294 -16.10 41.21 -3.69
CA PRO A 294 -14.79 41.44 -3.09
C PRO A 294 -13.65 41.40 -4.12
N VAL A 295 -12.65 42.26 -3.94
CA VAL A 295 -11.53 42.44 -4.87
C VAL A 295 -10.38 41.55 -4.43
N MET A 296 -10.04 40.54 -5.24
CA MET A 296 -8.92 39.62 -4.97
C MET A 296 -7.65 40.10 -5.68
N VAL A 297 -6.54 40.16 -4.95
CA VAL A 297 -5.23 40.59 -5.46
C VAL A 297 -4.20 39.51 -5.19
N HIS A 298 -3.70 38.88 -6.25
CA HIS A 298 -2.72 37.78 -6.21
C HIS A 298 -1.29 38.21 -6.57
N GLN A 299 -1.11 39.42 -7.08
CA GLN A 299 0.21 39.89 -7.52
C GLN A 299 1.07 40.25 -6.32
N VAL A 300 2.33 39.80 -6.29
CA VAL A 300 3.30 40.19 -5.26
C VAL A 300 3.61 41.68 -5.36
N GLY A 301 3.71 42.35 -4.21
CA GLY A 301 4.02 43.77 -4.08
C GLY A 301 3.04 44.53 -3.21
N THR A 302 3.27 45.85 -3.08
CA THR A 302 2.37 46.74 -2.36
C THR A 302 1.23 47.20 -3.27
N HIS A 303 0.01 47.12 -2.75
CA HIS A 303 -1.23 47.46 -3.44
C HIS A 303 -2.00 48.52 -2.69
N THR A 304 -2.84 49.24 -3.41
CA THR A 304 -3.80 50.18 -2.84
C THR A 304 -5.14 50.00 -3.53
N VAL A 305 -6.20 49.83 -2.76
CA VAL A 305 -7.58 49.85 -3.27
C VAL A 305 -8.23 51.14 -2.80
N ARG A 306 -8.64 51.97 -3.75
CA ARG A 306 -9.40 53.20 -3.51
C ARG A 306 -10.89 52.89 -3.69
N TYR A 307 -11.74 53.51 -2.89
CA TYR A 307 -13.17 53.24 -2.88
C TYR A 307 -14.00 54.48 -2.56
N ARG A 308 -15.20 54.56 -3.15
CA ARG A 308 -16.18 55.65 -2.95
C ARG A 308 -17.62 55.15 -3.14
N ALA A 309 -18.59 55.93 -2.70
CA ALA A 309 -20.02 55.63 -2.88
C ALA A 309 -20.83 56.91 -3.16
N THR A 310 -22.02 56.76 -3.73
CA THR A 310 -23.02 57.83 -3.87
C THR A 310 -24.35 57.39 -3.27
N ASP A 311 -25.13 58.31 -2.74
CA ASP A 311 -26.51 58.03 -2.31
C ASP A 311 -27.53 58.24 -3.45
N LYS A 312 -28.83 58.05 -3.15
CA LYS A 312 -29.94 58.25 -4.11
C LYS A 312 -30.31 59.73 -4.30
N ALA A 313 -29.92 60.62 -3.40
CA ALA A 313 -30.05 62.07 -3.54
C ALA A 313 -28.94 62.71 -4.41
N GLY A 314 -27.89 61.95 -4.73
CA GLY A 314 -26.75 62.36 -5.54
C GLY A 314 -25.55 62.87 -4.73
N ASN A 315 -25.55 62.78 -3.40
CA ASN A 315 -24.40 63.14 -2.59
C ASN A 315 -23.31 62.05 -2.71
N ALA A 316 -22.05 62.47 -2.85
CA ALA A 316 -20.91 61.58 -3.06
C ALA A 316 -19.99 61.54 -1.83
N ALA A 317 -19.69 60.33 -1.36
CA ALA A 317 -18.73 60.10 -0.29
C ALA A 317 -17.32 60.50 -0.72
N ALA A 318 -16.52 60.99 0.23
CA ALA A 318 -15.10 61.22 0.00
C ALA A 318 -14.40 59.90 -0.37
N GLU A 319 -13.45 59.98 -1.31
CA GLU A 319 -12.59 58.87 -1.67
C GLU A 319 -11.74 58.44 -0.47
N LYS A 320 -11.78 57.15 -0.14
CA LYS A 320 -10.92 56.52 0.86
C LYS A 320 -10.08 55.43 0.20
N SER A 321 -9.07 54.94 0.90
CA SER A 321 -8.19 53.89 0.38
C SER A 321 -7.67 52.98 1.47
N VAL A 322 -7.41 51.71 1.13
CA VAL A 322 -6.68 50.75 1.96
C VAL A 322 -5.42 50.27 1.22
N ALA A 323 -4.32 50.10 1.94
CA ALA A 323 -3.05 49.60 1.40
C ALA A 323 -2.64 48.31 2.11
N PHE A 324 -2.04 47.39 1.35
CA PHE A 324 -1.56 46.10 1.84
C PHE A 324 -0.42 45.59 0.95
N THR A 325 0.36 44.62 1.43
CA THR A 325 1.44 43.99 0.68
C THR A 325 1.14 42.51 0.52
N VAL A 326 1.30 41.98 -0.70
CA VAL A 326 1.26 40.54 -0.99
C VAL A 326 2.70 40.06 -1.20
N VAL A 327 3.09 38.96 -0.57
CA VAL A 327 4.42 38.33 -0.71
C VAL A 327 4.30 36.89 -1.15
N GLU A 328 5.37 36.38 -1.75
CA GLU A 328 5.48 34.95 -2.07
C GLU A 328 5.67 34.15 -0.77
N PRO A 329 4.97 33.02 -0.59
CA PRO A 329 5.19 32.16 0.56
C PRO A 329 6.62 31.60 0.55
N PRO A 330 7.22 31.31 1.73
CA PRO A 330 8.53 30.68 1.79
C PRO A 330 8.52 29.32 1.09
N ALA A 331 9.57 29.03 0.33
CA ALA A 331 9.74 27.75 -0.34
C ALA A 331 9.73 26.61 0.69
N GLN A 332 8.90 25.60 0.47
CA GLN A 332 8.88 24.38 1.27
C GLN A 332 9.92 23.41 0.72
N ASP A 333 10.63 22.73 1.61
CA ASP A 333 11.52 21.65 1.25
C ASP A 333 10.71 20.48 0.67
N THR A 334 11.10 20.03 -0.51
CA THR A 334 10.47 18.92 -1.24
C THR A 334 11.45 17.80 -1.54
N THR A 335 12.68 17.89 -1.03
CA THR A 335 13.78 16.99 -1.33
C THR A 335 13.90 15.95 -0.21
N PRO A 336 13.64 14.65 -0.46
CA PRO A 336 13.79 13.64 0.57
C PRO A 336 15.26 13.42 1.00
N PRO A 337 15.52 12.96 2.23
CA PRO A 337 16.88 12.66 2.70
C PRO A 337 17.61 11.60 1.89
N GLU A 338 18.94 11.72 1.82
CA GLU A 338 19.80 10.66 1.28
C GLU A 338 20.30 9.73 2.39
N THR A 339 20.17 8.41 2.18
CA THR A 339 20.59 7.37 3.15
C THR A 339 21.72 6.49 2.62
N SER A 340 22.54 5.98 3.53
CA SER A 340 23.55 4.95 3.26
C SER A 340 23.72 3.97 4.42
N ALA A 341 24.13 2.74 4.10
CA ALA A 341 24.38 1.66 5.06
C ALA A 341 25.81 1.11 4.95
N ALA A 342 26.47 0.90 6.08
CA ALA A 342 27.75 0.22 6.19
C ALA A 342 27.59 -1.09 6.97
N VAL A 343 27.99 -2.21 6.37
CA VAL A 343 27.93 -3.55 6.99
C VAL A 343 29.36 -4.01 7.32
N THR A 344 29.64 -4.22 8.60
CA THR A 344 30.98 -4.56 9.11
C THR A 344 30.95 -5.82 9.98
N GLY A 345 32.09 -6.51 10.09
CA GLY A 345 32.22 -7.79 10.79
C GLY A 345 33.35 -8.64 10.20
N GLU A 346 33.79 -9.67 10.93
CA GLU A 346 34.76 -10.65 10.44
C GLU A 346 34.13 -11.50 9.34
N LYS A 347 34.87 -11.82 8.27
CA LYS A 347 34.35 -12.58 7.12
C LYS A 347 35.21 -13.82 6.86
N ASN A 348 34.56 -14.90 6.43
CA ASN A 348 35.26 -16.06 5.90
C ASN A 348 35.73 -15.82 4.45
N ALA A 349 36.45 -16.79 3.87
CA ALA A 349 37.00 -16.69 2.52
C ALA A 349 35.92 -16.50 1.42
N ASN A 350 34.66 -16.88 1.70
CA ASN A 350 33.53 -16.75 0.77
C ASN A 350 32.79 -15.41 0.94
N GLY A 351 33.28 -14.51 1.79
CA GLY A 351 32.70 -13.18 2.02
C GLY A 351 31.51 -13.16 2.98
N ALA A 352 31.11 -14.31 3.54
CA ALA A 352 30.07 -14.40 4.56
C ALA A 352 30.62 -13.98 5.93
N PHE A 353 29.81 -13.28 6.72
CA PHE A 353 30.19 -12.82 8.05
C PHE A 353 30.24 -13.99 9.03
N ILE A 354 31.29 -14.06 9.85
CA ILE A 354 31.47 -15.06 10.89
C ILE A 354 30.81 -14.52 12.16
N THR A 355 30.02 -15.35 12.84
CA THR A 355 29.29 -15.01 14.08
C THR A 355 28.18 -13.97 13.90
N SER A 356 28.47 -12.77 13.36
CA SER A 356 27.50 -11.70 13.16
C SER A 356 27.98 -10.61 12.19
N ALA A 357 27.03 -9.82 11.68
CA ALA A 357 27.25 -8.59 10.94
C ALA A 357 26.68 -7.38 11.71
N LYS A 358 27.40 -6.25 11.69
CA LYS A 358 26.98 -4.98 12.27
C LYS A 358 26.61 -3.99 11.16
N VAL A 359 25.35 -3.58 11.12
CA VAL A 359 24.83 -2.58 10.17
C VAL A 359 24.76 -1.21 10.85
N THR A 360 25.41 -0.22 10.23
CA THR A 360 25.37 1.19 10.67
C THR A 360 24.77 2.04 9.56
N LEU A 361 23.75 2.83 9.88
CA LEU A 361 23.10 3.75 8.95
C LEU A 361 23.52 5.20 9.17
N THR A 362 23.55 5.95 8.08
CA THR A 362 23.65 7.41 8.07
C THR A 362 22.61 7.99 7.13
N ALA A 363 22.09 9.18 7.46
CA ALA A 363 21.19 9.93 6.62
C ALA A 363 21.58 11.41 6.64
N THR A 364 21.43 12.09 5.51
CA THR A 364 21.69 13.52 5.37
C THR A 364 20.58 14.17 4.57
N ASP A 365 20.14 15.34 5.03
CA ASP A 365 19.27 16.22 4.28
C ASP A 365 19.82 17.66 4.40
N ALA A 366 19.77 18.41 3.30
CA ALA A 366 20.45 19.71 3.19
C ALA A 366 19.55 20.90 3.52
N GLU A 367 18.23 20.73 3.52
CA GLU A 367 17.26 21.81 3.66
C GLU A 367 16.59 21.76 5.05
N SER A 368 15.56 20.94 5.22
CA SER A 368 14.83 20.85 6.49
C SER A 368 15.56 19.98 7.55
N GLY A 369 16.53 19.18 7.13
CA GLY A 369 17.30 18.25 7.95
C GLY A 369 16.53 16.98 8.26
N VAL A 370 17.25 15.93 8.67
CA VAL A 370 16.65 14.61 8.96
C VAL A 370 15.85 14.65 10.26
N ASP A 371 14.61 14.14 10.22
CA ASP A 371 13.77 13.92 11.38
C ASP A 371 13.95 12.51 11.95
N LYS A 372 13.79 11.48 11.10
CA LYS A 372 13.93 10.07 11.51
C LYS A 372 14.61 9.21 10.46
N VAL A 373 15.29 8.16 10.93
CA VAL A 373 15.87 7.09 10.12
C VAL A 373 15.22 5.78 10.53
N GLU A 374 14.84 4.96 9.56
CA GLU A 374 14.14 3.70 9.77
C GLU A 374 14.80 2.57 8.99
N TYR A 375 14.69 1.35 9.50
CA TYR A 375 15.21 0.15 8.84
C TYR A 375 14.23 -1.03 8.91
N SER A 376 14.35 -1.95 7.97
CA SER A 376 13.61 -3.21 7.92
C SER A 376 14.60 -4.35 7.70
N LEU A 377 14.58 -5.36 8.57
CA LEU A 377 15.39 -6.57 8.45
C LEU A 377 14.51 -7.68 7.87
N ASP A 378 14.98 -8.33 6.81
CA ASP A 378 14.36 -9.49 6.17
C ASP A 378 12.88 -9.26 5.81
N GLY A 379 12.59 -8.05 5.31
CA GLY A 379 11.23 -7.64 4.93
C GLY A 379 10.29 -7.35 6.11
N GLY A 380 10.82 -7.27 7.34
CA GLY A 380 10.13 -6.86 8.56
C GLY A 380 9.50 -5.47 8.51
N PRO A 381 8.71 -5.08 9.53
CA PRO A 381 8.24 -3.70 9.65
C PRO A 381 9.43 -2.73 9.76
N TYR A 382 9.23 -1.49 9.33
CA TYR A 382 10.22 -0.44 9.55
C TYR A 382 10.29 -0.08 11.03
N LEU A 383 11.49 -0.21 11.60
CA LEU A 383 11.83 0.14 12.97
C LEU A 383 12.69 1.40 12.98
N ALA A 384 12.53 2.22 14.02
CA ALA A 384 13.38 3.39 14.21
C ALA A 384 14.84 2.97 14.42
N TYR A 385 15.74 3.54 13.62
CA TYR A 385 17.18 3.34 13.76
C TYR A 385 17.73 4.29 14.82
N THR A 386 18.06 3.76 15.99
CA THR A 386 18.62 4.52 17.12
C THR A 386 20.06 4.13 17.44
N THR A 387 20.44 2.89 17.13
CA THR A 387 21.79 2.34 17.34
C THR A 387 22.12 1.34 16.23
N PRO A 388 23.42 1.05 15.98
CA PRO A 388 23.81 0.03 15.00
C PRO A 388 23.16 -1.33 15.30
N VAL A 389 22.68 -2.00 14.25
CA VAL A 389 21.96 -3.28 14.35
C VAL A 389 22.94 -4.44 14.19
N ILE A 390 22.89 -5.41 15.10
CA ILE A 390 23.67 -6.65 15.01
C ILE A 390 22.76 -7.76 14.48
N VAL A 391 23.21 -8.45 13.44
CA VAL A 391 22.53 -9.60 12.84
C VAL A 391 23.43 -10.81 12.96
N ASP A 392 22.99 -11.82 13.72
CA ASP A 392 23.81 -12.97 14.14
C ASP A 392 23.16 -14.33 13.84
N ARG A 393 21.99 -14.33 13.20
CA ARG A 393 21.34 -15.56 12.74
C ARG A 393 22.07 -16.03 11.50
N VAL A 394 22.36 -17.34 11.43
CA VAL A 394 22.92 -17.96 10.23
C VAL A 394 21.93 -17.85 9.07
N GLY A 395 22.42 -17.60 7.86
CA GLY A 395 21.59 -17.52 6.66
C GLY A 395 21.80 -16.22 5.89
N TYR A 396 21.02 -16.05 4.83
CA TYR A 396 20.99 -14.84 4.01
C TYR A 396 20.06 -13.80 4.62
N HIS A 397 20.52 -12.55 4.64
CA HIS A 397 19.80 -11.43 5.20
C HIS A 397 19.73 -10.26 4.24
N THR A 398 18.62 -9.52 4.34
CA THR A 398 18.43 -8.24 3.68
C THR A 398 18.11 -7.15 4.69
N PHE A 399 18.64 -5.97 4.45
CA PHE A 399 18.51 -4.83 5.33
C PHE A 399 18.10 -3.60 4.51
N ALA A 400 16.82 -3.27 4.56
CA ALA A 400 16.26 -2.09 3.91
C ALA A 400 16.30 -0.89 4.85
N HIS A 401 16.47 0.32 4.33
CA HIS A 401 16.59 1.55 5.11
C HIS A 401 16.06 2.76 4.34
N ARG A 402 15.47 3.70 5.08
CA ARG A 402 14.93 4.97 4.58
C ARG A 402 15.01 6.05 5.66
N ALA A 403 14.77 7.30 5.30
CA ALA A 403 14.71 8.41 6.24
C ALA A 403 13.63 9.42 5.83
N THR A 404 13.13 10.15 6.81
CA THR A 404 12.15 11.24 6.65
C THR A 404 12.76 12.52 7.19
N ASP A 405 12.59 13.64 6.48
CA ASP A 405 13.02 14.97 6.91
C ASP A 405 11.96 15.68 7.77
N LYS A 406 12.23 16.93 8.18
CA LYS A 406 11.28 17.73 8.98
C LYS A 406 10.15 18.37 8.17
N ALA A 407 10.26 18.39 6.84
CA ALA A 407 9.19 18.76 5.91
C ALA A 407 8.30 17.54 5.52
N ASN A 408 8.55 16.38 6.13
CA ASN A 408 7.84 15.12 5.95
C ASN A 408 8.06 14.45 4.58
N ASN A 409 9.14 14.78 3.87
CA ASN A 409 9.56 14.03 2.68
C ASN A 409 10.29 12.76 3.10
N THR A 410 9.85 11.60 2.57
CA THR A 410 10.45 10.29 2.88
C THR A 410 11.19 9.74 1.68
N SER A 411 12.43 9.29 1.90
CA SER A 411 13.26 8.75 0.84
C SER A 411 12.82 7.36 0.38
N GLN A 412 13.15 7.03 -0.88
CA GLN A 412 12.98 5.66 -1.35
C GLN A 412 13.81 4.70 -0.52
N ALA A 413 13.25 3.53 -0.23
CA ALA A 413 13.96 2.49 0.49
C ALA A 413 15.15 1.97 -0.32
N LYS A 414 16.35 2.05 0.26
CA LYS A 414 17.55 1.38 -0.24
C LYS A 414 17.76 0.08 0.51
N GLN A 415 18.46 -0.89 -0.09
CA GLN A 415 18.66 -2.22 0.50
C GLN A 415 20.12 -2.67 0.39
N VAL A 416 20.62 -3.34 1.43
CA VAL A 416 21.87 -4.10 1.40
C VAL A 416 21.60 -5.55 1.77
N SER A 417 22.47 -6.45 1.33
CA SER A 417 22.33 -7.89 1.57
C SER A 417 23.64 -8.52 2.01
N PHE A 418 23.57 -9.51 2.88
CA PHE A 418 24.73 -10.22 3.41
C PHE A 418 24.35 -11.59 3.97
N THR A 419 25.33 -12.47 4.12
CA THR A 419 25.14 -13.82 4.68
C THR A 419 25.92 -13.96 5.99
N ILE A 420 25.32 -14.59 6.99
CA ILE A 420 26.00 -15.02 8.22
C ILE A 420 26.31 -16.52 8.09
N ALA A 421 27.58 -16.89 8.24
CA ALA A 421 28.02 -18.27 8.20
C ALA A 421 27.84 -18.97 9.55
N GLN A 422 27.69 -20.29 9.52
CA GLN A 422 27.66 -21.13 10.71
C GLN A 422 29.07 -21.18 11.33
N GLY A 423 29.26 -20.45 12.43
CA GLY A 423 30.53 -20.41 13.15
C GLY A 423 30.42 -19.63 14.45
N GLY A 424 30.51 -20.33 15.58
CA GLY A 424 30.69 -19.78 16.94
C GLY A 424 29.58 -18.88 17.54
N GLY A 425 28.61 -18.43 16.74
CA GLY A 425 27.50 -17.56 17.17
C GLY A 425 26.41 -18.26 17.96
N VAL A 426 25.40 -17.48 18.39
CA VAL A 426 24.24 -17.97 19.14
C VAL A 426 23.65 -19.18 18.40
N PRO A 427 23.52 -20.35 19.05
CA PRO A 427 23.00 -21.56 18.41
C PRO A 427 21.74 -21.28 17.60
N ALA A 428 21.62 -21.94 16.45
CA ALA A 428 20.42 -21.86 15.65
C ALA A 428 19.22 -22.20 16.55
N PRO A 429 18.15 -21.39 16.54
CA PRO A 429 16.94 -21.70 17.28
C PRO A 429 16.42 -23.09 16.87
N ASN A 430 15.82 -23.81 17.81
CA ASN A 430 15.16 -25.08 17.52
C ASN A 430 13.85 -24.82 16.78
N CYS A 431 13.94 -24.52 15.49
CA CYS A 431 12.79 -24.29 14.63
C CYS A 431 12.18 -25.64 14.20
N PRO A 432 10.84 -25.75 14.13
CA PRO A 432 10.16 -26.99 13.76
C PRO A 432 10.57 -27.56 12.41
N GLU A 433 10.91 -26.68 11.46
CA GLU A 433 11.42 -27.03 10.15
C GLU A 433 12.46 -25.99 9.71
N TYR A 434 13.09 -26.23 8.56
CA TYR A 434 14.01 -25.28 7.93
C TYR A 434 13.36 -24.74 6.65
N ASP A 435 13.23 -23.41 6.57
CA ASP A 435 12.64 -22.73 5.41
C ASP A 435 13.17 -21.30 5.28
N GLU A 436 13.97 -21.08 4.24
CA GLU A 436 14.59 -19.79 3.91
C GLU A 436 13.97 -19.12 2.68
N ARG A 437 12.80 -19.60 2.22
CA ARG A 437 12.12 -19.00 1.08
C ARG A 437 11.79 -17.54 1.41
N LEU A 438 11.83 -16.68 0.39
CA LEU A 438 11.67 -15.23 0.56
C LEU A 438 10.26 -14.84 1.02
N THR A 439 9.27 -15.66 0.70
CA THR A 439 7.86 -15.46 1.04
C THR A 439 7.30 -16.65 1.81
N VAL A 440 6.24 -16.40 2.57
CA VAL A 440 5.50 -17.43 3.30
C VAL A 440 4.71 -18.26 2.29
N ILE A 441 5.08 -19.52 2.11
CA ILE A 441 4.46 -20.45 1.17
C ILE A 441 3.88 -21.60 1.98
N VAL A 442 2.58 -21.84 1.82
CA VAL A 442 1.85 -22.89 2.55
C VAL A 442 1.52 -24.04 1.60
N GLY A 443 2.25 -25.14 1.74
CA GLY A 443 2.32 -26.26 0.82
C GLY A 443 2.90 -25.82 -0.52
N THR A 444 2.02 -25.52 -1.46
CA THR A 444 2.37 -25.05 -2.82
C THR A 444 1.83 -23.65 -3.11
N VAL A 445 1.17 -23.02 -2.14
CA VAL A 445 0.49 -21.74 -2.31
C VAL A 445 1.33 -20.63 -1.69
N ASP A 446 1.92 -19.78 -2.53
CA ASP A 446 2.61 -18.58 -2.08
C ASP A 446 1.60 -17.52 -1.61
N SER A 447 1.75 -17.04 -0.37
CA SER A 447 0.93 -15.97 0.18
C SER A 447 1.36 -14.58 -0.31
N GLY A 448 2.59 -14.45 -0.83
CA GLY A 448 3.25 -13.19 -1.16
C GLY A 448 3.60 -12.34 0.06
N VAL A 449 3.52 -12.89 1.27
CA VAL A 449 3.96 -12.24 2.51
C VAL A 449 5.45 -12.52 2.71
N PRO A 450 6.30 -11.52 3.01
CA PRO A 450 7.72 -11.77 3.30
C PRO A 450 7.91 -12.76 4.45
N ASN A 451 8.83 -13.70 4.28
CA ASN A 451 9.13 -14.72 5.30
C ASN A 451 10.05 -14.17 6.40
N ARG A 452 9.47 -13.36 7.28
CA ARG A 452 10.21 -12.59 8.29
C ARG A 452 10.73 -13.45 9.42
N LEU A 453 11.79 -12.96 10.06
CA LEU A 453 12.20 -13.43 11.37
C LEU A 453 11.21 -13.04 12.46
N THR A 454 10.91 -14.00 13.32
CA THR A 454 10.03 -13.84 14.47
C THR A 454 10.86 -13.69 15.74
N ARG A 455 10.19 -13.39 16.87
CA ARG A 455 10.85 -13.27 18.18
C ARG A 455 11.50 -14.58 18.65
N SER A 456 11.07 -15.75 18.15
CA SER A 456 11.72 -17.03 18.45
C SER A 456 12.98 -17.28 17.61
N ARG A 457 13.37 -16.32 16.75
CA ARG A 457 14.43 -16.42 15.75
C ARG A 457 14.15 -17.45 14.63
N CYS A 458 12.95 -18.03 14.59
CA CYS A 458 12.46 -18.78 13.43
C CYS A 458 11.80 -17.86 12.42
N THR A 459 11.81 -18.24 11.14
CA THR A 459 11.02 -17.56 10.12
C THR A 459 9.53 -17.88 10.27
N ILE A 460 8.65 -17.12 9.61
CA ILE A 460 7.22 -17.39 9.65
C ILE A 460 6.92 -18.78 9.06
N ASN A 461 7.48 -19.13 7.90
CA ASN A 461 7.29 -20.45 7.29
C ASN A 461 7.69 -21.55 8.25
N GLU A 462 8.84 -21.43 8.91
CA GLU A 462 9.32 -22.44 9.87
C GLU A 462 8.35 -22.72 11.02
N LEU A 463 7.42 -21.80 11.32
CA LEU A 463 6.38 -21.97 12.32
C LEU A 463 5.06 -22.50 11.75
N ILE A 464 4.82 -22.37 10.44
CA ILE A 464 3.59 -22.87 9.81
C ILE A 464 3.55 -24.40 9.84
N GLU A 465 4.70 -25.09 9.82
CA GLU A 465 4.79 -26.55 9.85
C GLU A 465 3.98 -27.19 8.71
N ASP A 466 4.03 -26.61 7.52
CA ASP A 466 3.25 -27.06 6.36
C ASP A 466 3.75 -28.40 5.79
N GLU A 467 4.95 -28.82 6.21
CA GLU A 467 5.59 -30.07 5.79
C GLU A 467 5.34 -31.25 6.73
N ARG A 468 4.80 -30.99 7.92
CA ARG A 468 4.48 -32.00 8.93
C ARG A 468 3.27 -32.85 8.53
N GLU A 469 3.17 -34.05 9.10
CA GLU A 469 1.94 -34.87 9.02
C GLU A 469 0.77 -34.18 9.74
N TRP A 470 -0.33 -33.98 9.02
CA TRP A 470 -1.58 -33.42 9.55
C TRP A 470 -2.74 -34.38 9.30
N THR A 471 -3.23 -35.01 10.37
CA THR A 471 -4.31 -36.02 10.27
C THR A 471 -5.66 -35.44 9.82
N SER A 472 -5.84 -34.12 9.86
CA SER A 472 -6.97 -33.44 9.21
C SER A 472 -6.65 -31.98 8.90
N GLN A 473 -7.31 -31.42 7.87
CA GLN A 473 -7.18 -30.02 7.49
C GLN A 473 -7.62 -29.08 8.61
N ALA A 474 -8.61 -29.48 9.42
CA ALA A 474 -9.07 -28.68 10.55
C ALA A 474 -7.97 -28.52 11.63
N LEU A 475 -7.16 -29.56 11.87
CA LEU A 475 -6.03 -29.48 12.80
C LEU A 475 -4.92 -28.58 12.26
N PHE A 476 -4.62 -28.69 10.96
CA PHE A 476 -3.65 -27.82 10.30
C PHE A 476 -4.06 -26.35 10.37
N LEU A 477 -5.29 -26.03 9.98
CA LEU A 477 -5.77 -24.64 10.02
C LEU A 477 -5.81 -24.09 11.45
N LYS A 478 -6.17 -24.91 12.44
CA LYS A 478 -6.12 -24.51 13.85
C LYS A 478 -4.69 -24.16 14.30
N HIS A 479 -3.68 -24.91 13.85
CA HIS A 479 -2.27 -24.60 14.11
C HIS A 479 -1.87 -23.28 13.45
N VAL A 480 -2.16 -23.12 12.16
CA VAL A 480 -1.90 -21.88 11.42
C VAL A 480 -2.52 -20.67 12.11
N ASP A 481 -3.80 -20.74 12.49
CA ASP A 481 -4.46 -19.65 13.21
C ASP A 481 -3.75 -19.34 14.54
N THR A 482 -3.33 -20.36 15.29
CA THR A 482 -2.58 -20.18 16.55
C THR A 482 -1.23 -19.48 16.34
N VAL A 483 -0.51 -19.84 15.27
CA VAL A 483 0.76 -19.20 14.90
C VAL A 483 0.53 -17.76 14.49
N LEU A 484 -0.44 -17.51 13.60
CA LEU A 484 -0.73 -16.18 13.07
C LEU A 484 -1.26 -15.23 14.15
N ASP A 485 -2.08 -15.70 15.09
CA ASP A 485 -2.56 -14.90 16.24
C ASP A 485 -1.37 -14.38 17.07
N LYS A 486 -0.38 -15.24 17.31
CA LYS A 486 0.84 -14.86 18.03
C LYS A 486 1.68 -13.86 17.24
N LEU A 487 1.85 -14.08 15.94
CA LEU A 487 2.62 -13.19 15.07
C LEU A 487 1.96 -11.81 14.94
N LEU A 488 0.63 -11.75 14.89
CA LEU A 488 -0.14 -10.50 14.89
C LEU A 488 0.03 -9.76 16.23
N ALA A 489 -0.09 -10.46 17.35
CA ALA A 489 0.13 -9.88 18.68
C ALA A 489 1.56 -9.35 18.88
N ASP A 490 2.55 -10.01 18.26
CA ASP A 490 3.96 -9.60 18.29
C ASP A 490 4.28 -8.47 17.28
N ASN A 491 3.32 -8.04 16.46
CA ASN A 491 3.46 -7.10 15.34
C ASN A 491 4.48 -7.55 14.27
N VAL A 492 4.63 -8.87 14.07
CA VAL A 492 5.47 -9.45 13.02
C VAL A 492 4.75 -9.48 11.67
N ILE A 493 3.43 -9.62 11.71
CA ILE A 493 2.53 -9.52 10.55
C ILE A 493 1.38 -8.57 10.88
N ASP A 494 0.80 -7.97 9.85
CA ASP A 494 -0.44 -7.20 9.98
C ASP A 494 -1.70 -8.06 9.66
N GLN A 495 -2.89 -7.46 9.80
CA GLN A 495 -4.15 -8.16 9.54
C GLN A 495 -4.32 -8.58 8.06
N ARG A 496 -3.74 -7.83 7.11
CA ARG A 496 -3.79 -8.18 5.68
C ARG A 496 -2.94 -9.42 5.41
N GLU A 497 -1.75 -9.47 5.98
CA GLU A 497 -0.82 -10.58 5.87
C GLU A 497 -1.34 -11.83 6.58
N PHE A 498 -1.93 -11.67 7.76
CA PHE A 498 -2.71 -12.71 8.43
C PHE A 498 -3.72 -13.31 7.44
N ASN A 499 -4.56 -12.47 6.82
CA ASN A 499 -5.59 -12.93 5.88
C ASN A 499 -5.00 -13.63 4.65
N LYS A 500 -3.85 -13.16 4.13
CA LYS A 500 -3.14 -13.79 3.00
C LYS A 500 -2.62 -15.17 3.36
N ILE A 501 -1.97 -15.32 4.52
CA ILE A 501 -1.43 -16.61 4.96
C ILE A 501 -2.58 -17.57 5.30
N THR A 502 -3.64 -17.12 5.98
CA THR A 502 -4.85 -17.93 6.20
C THR A 502 -5.49 -18.37 4.89
N LYS A 503 -5.54 -17.50 3.87
CA LYS A 503 -6.04 -17.86 2.54
C LYS A 503 -5.16 -18.92 1.89
N ALA A 504 -3.84 -18.73 1.91
CA ALA A 504 -2.88 -19.72 1.40
C ALA A 504 -3.05 -21.07 2.11
N ALA A 505 -3.18 -21.09 3.44
CA ALA A 505 -3.41 -22.30 4.22
C ALA A 505 -4.74 -22.99 3.90
N LYS A 506 -5.84 -22.25 3.70
CA LYS A 506 -7.14 -22.82 3.30
C LYS A 506 -7.11 -23.41 1.88
N GLN A 507 -6.37 -22.76 0.98
CA GLN A 507 -6.14 -23.21 -0.39
C GLN A 507 -5.17 -24.39 -0.45
N SER A 508 -4.25 -24.49 0.52
CA SER A 508 -3.37 -25.63 0.67
C SER A 508 -4.21 -26.91 0.79
N ARG A 509 -3.72 -27.99 0.18
CA ARG A 509 -4.38 -29.29 0.25
C ARG A 509 -4.01 -30.06 1.53
N ILE A 510 -3.23 -29.45 2.43
CA ILE A 510 -2.67 -30.08 3.62
C ILE A 510 -3.78 -30.57 4.56
N GLY A 511 -3.66 -31.82 5.00
CA GLY A 511 -4.62 -32.48 5.87
C GLY A 511 -5.97 -32.83 5.22
N LYS A 512 -6.16 -32.58 3.91
CA LYS A 512 -7.31 -33.11 3.17
C LYS A 512 -7.12 -34.61 2.91
N PRO A 513 -8.18 -35.39 2.65
CA PRO A 513 -8.06 -36.80 2.25
C PRO A 513 -7.05 -36.98 1.10
N GLY A 514 -6.13 -37.93 1.25
CA GLY A 514 -5.02 -38.16 0.31
C GLY A 514 -3.86 -37.16 0.41
N GLN A 515 -3.88 -36.25 1.38
CA GLN A 515 -2.85 -35.24 1.64
C GLN A 515 -2.59 -35.08 3.15
N THR A 516 -2.82 -36.16 3.90
CA THR A 516 -2.59 -36.23 5.35
C THR A 516 -1.14 -36.56 5.69
N GLU A 517 -0.43 -37.21 4.78
CA GLU A 517 0.99 -37.54 4.95
C GLU A 517 1.86 -36.31 4.65
N GLY A 518 2.77 -36.01 5.58
CA GLY A 518 3.80 -34.98 5.44
C GLY A 518 5.06 -35.53 4.79
N TYR A 519 6.10 -34.70 4.76
CA TYR A 519 7.43 -35.15 4.38
C TYR A 519 8.02 -36.06 5.47
N ARG A 520 8.77 -37.06 5.03
CA ARG A 520 9.53 -37.97 5.89
C ARG A 520 11.01 -37.79 5.58
N ASP A 521 11.83 -37.70 6.61
CA ASP A 521 13.26 -37.54 6.43
C ASP A 521 13.90 -38.83 5.90
N LEU A 522 14.65 -38.68 4.81
CA LEU A 522 15.62 -39.68 4.34
C LEU A 522 16.98 -39.41 4.96
N PHE A 523 17.29 -38.14 5.24
CA PHE A 523 18.47 -37.70 5.96
C PHE A 523 18.15 -36.46 6.81
N ASP A 524 18.28 -36.61 8.12
CA ASP A 524 17.92 -35.61 9.16
C ASP A 524 19.16 -34.89 9.75
N GLY A 525 20.33 -35.07 9.14
CA GLY A 525 21.58 -34.49 9.62
C GLY A 525 22.34 -35.35 10.64
N THR A 526 21.84 -36.54 10.97
CA THR A 526 22.50 -37.46 11.92
C THR A 526 23.32 -38.55 11.23
N ALA A 527 24.31 -39.09 11.94
CA ALA A 527 25.04 -40.27 11.49
C ALA A 527 24.13 -41.50 11.33
N GLU A 528 23.06 -41.58 12.12
CA GLU A 528 22.09 -42.68 12.11
C GLU A 528 21.23 -42.68 10.85
N SER A 529 20.79 -41.50 10.39
CA SER A 529 20.09 -41.40 9.11
C SER A 529 21.05 -41.59 7.92
N LEU A 530 22.29 -41.08 7.99
CA LEU A 530 23.30 -41.31 6.96
C LEU A 530 23.66 -42.79 6.79
N ALA A 531 23.66 -43.58 7.87
CA ALA A 531 23.97 -45.01 7.81
C ALA A 531 22.97 -45.82 6.97
N LYS A 532 21.81 -45.26 6.64
CA LYS A 532 20.81 -45.87 5.74
C LYS A 532 21.12 -45.63 4.26
N TRP A 533 22.10 -44.78 3.93
CA TRP A 533 22.52 -44.50 2.57
C TRP A 533 23.75 -45.33 2.20
N GLU A 534 23.86 -45.66 0.92
CA GLU A 534 24.97 -46.47 0.39
C GLU A 534 25.72 -45.69 -0.69
N GLN A 535 27.04 -45.63 -0.58
CA GLN A 535 27.90 -45.07 -1.63
C GLN A 535 28.26 -46.16 -2.64
N VAL A 536 28.07 -45.87 -3.93
CA VAL A 536 28.51 -46.72 -5.05
C VAL A 536 29.35 -45.91 -6.04
N GLY A 537 30.18 -46.59 -6.83
CA GLY A 537 31.13 -45.95 -7.73
C GLY A 537 32.31 -45.28 -7.02
N GLY A 538 32.89 -44.27 -7.65
CA GLY A 538 33.97 -43.46 -7.07
C GLY A 538 33.47 -42.36 -6.12
N GLY A 539 34.40 -41.59 -5.57
CA GLY A 539 34.06 -40.49 -4.66
C GLY A 539 33.47 -40.95 -3.33
N ARG A 540 33.04 -39.99 -2.49
CA ARG A 540 32.41 -40.26 -1.20
C ARG A 540 31.69 -39.02 -0.66
N PHE A 541 30.63 -39.20 0.13
CA PHE A 541 30.09 -38.20 1.05
C PHE A 541 30.47 -38.48 2.51
N ALA A 542 30.62 -37.41 3.30
CA ALA A 542 30.81 -37.50 4.75
C ALA A 542 29.92 -36.50 5.49
N LEU A 543 29.48 -36.87 6.69
CA LEU A 543 28.78 -35.96 7.59
C LEU A 543 29.72 -34.83 8.02
N SER A 544 29.25 -33.60 7.91
CA SER A 544 29.94 -32.36 8.27
C SER A 544 29.44 -31.84 9.62
N ASP A 545 30.22 -30.98 10.26
CA ASP A 545 29.90 -30.42 11.59
C ASP A 545 28.59 -29.59 11.61
N ASP A 546 28.17 -29.07 10.44
CA ASP A 546 26.91 -28.34 10.26
C ASP A 546 25.69 -29.27 10.04
N GLY A 547 25.87 -30.59 10.13
CA GLY A 547 24.82 -31.57 9.90
C GLY A 547 24.54 -31.84 8.41
N ALA A 548 25.32 -31.26 7.49
CA ALA A 548 25.23 -31.59 6.06
C ALA A 548 26.03 -32.84 5.70
N ILE A 549 25.72 -33.44 4.56
CA ILE A 549 26.61 -34.39 3.88
C ILE A 549 27.36 -33.68 2.75
N THR A 550 28.68 -33.73 2.80
CA THR A 550 29.56 -33.01 1.87
C THR A 550 30.39 -34.00 1.08
N SER A 551 30.48 -33.81 -0.24
CA SER A 551 31.29 -34.66 -1.11
C SER A 551 32.79 -34.45 -0.85
N SER A 552 33.58 -35.52 -0.98
CA SER A 552 34.99 -35.53 -0.59
C SER A 552 35.88 -34.66 -1.49
N THR A 553 36.82 -33.95 -0.87
CA THR A 553 37.93 -33.26 -1.54
C THR A 553 39.16 -34.15 -1.79
N THR A 554 39.15 -35.40 -1.30
CA THR A 554 40.32 -36.29 -1.29
C THR A 554 40.08 -37.66 -1.89
N VAL A 555 38.83 -38.11 -2.00
CA VAL A 555 38.46 -39.37 -2.65
C VAL A 555 38.00 -39.08 -4.08
N GLU A 556 38.81 -39.48 -5.06
CA GLU A 556 38.51 -39.26 -6.47
C GLU A 556 37.46 -40.23 -7.03
N GLY A 557 36.89 -39.85 -8.17
CA GLY A 557 36.01 -40.68 -8.99
C GLY A 557 34.56 -40.22 -8.96
N MET A 558 33.86 -40.52 -10.05
CA MET A 558 32.43 -40.29 -10.18
C MET A 558 31.66 -41.44 -9.53
N GLY A 559 30.65 -41.12 -8.74
CA GLY A 559 29.80 -42.10 -8.11
C GLY A 559 28.48 -41.50 -7.62
N MET A 560 27.82 -42.25 -6.75
CA MET A 560 26.49 -41.88 -6.25
C MET A 560 26.30 -42.36 -4.82
N LEU A 561 25.74 -41.51 -3.97
CA LEU A 561 25.18 -41.88 -2.67
C LEU A 561 23.67 -42.08 -2.84
N TRP A 562 23.18 -43.31 -2.70
CA TRP A 562 21.78 -43.64 -2.95
C TRP A 562 21.08 -44.21 -1.70
N PHE A 563 19.76 -44.16 -1.70
CA PHE A 563 18.92 -44.61 -0.59
C PHE A 563 18.29 -45.99 -0.88
N PRO A 564 18.87 -47.10 -0.39
CA PRO A 564 18.47 -48.47 -0.74
C PRO A 564 17.19 -48.99 -0.06
N GLU A 565 16.66 -48.29 0.95
CA GLU A 565 15.61 -48.83 1.82
C GLU A 565 14.30 -49.15 1.08
N ARG A 566 13.93 -48.34 0.07
CA ARG A 566 12.68 -48.54 -0.68
C ARG A 566 12.63 -47.81 -2.01
N LYS A 567 11.73 -48.26 -2.88
CA LYS A 567 11.36 -47.58 -4.14
C LYS A 567 10.21 -46.60 -3.90
N TYR A 568 10.16 -45.56 -4.72
CA TYR A 568 9.13 -44.53 -4.69
C TYR A 568 8.39 -44.49 -6.02
N GLY A 569 7.06 -44.49 -5.95
CA GLY A 569 6.16 -44.20 -7.07
C GLY A 569 6.06 -42.69 -7.27
N ASP A 570 4.87 -42.12 -7.17
CA ASP A 570 4.70 -40.67 -7.24
C ASP A 570 5.16 -40.02 -5.95
N PHE A 571 5.98 -38.97 -6.08
CA PHE A 571 6.58 -38.32 -4.92
C PHE A 571 6.96 -36.86 -5.18
N SER A 572 7.11 -36.11 -4.08
CA SER A 572 7.92 -34.90 -4.04
C SER A 572 9.15 -35.15 -3.17
N LEU A 573 10.34 -35.00 -3.74
CA LEU A 573 11.62 -35.05 -3.05
C LEU A 573 12.10 -33.62 -2.83
N LYS A 574 12.30 -33.24 -1.57
CA LYS A 574 12.89 -31.96 -1.18
C LYS A 574 14.26 -32.18 -0.55
N LEU A 575 15.20 -31.31 -0.86
CA LEU A 575 16.49 -31.22 -0.22
C LEU A 575 17.04 -29.81 -0.31
N GLN A 576 18.08 -29.52 0.45
CA GLN A 576 18.88 -28.32 0.25
C GLN A 576 20.24 -28.68 -0.31
N PHE A 577 20.76 -27.87 -1.23
CA PHE A 577 22.14 -27.99 -1.71
C PHE A 577 22.92 -26.68 -1.56
N ARG A 578 24.23 -26.80 -1.33
CA ARG A 578 25.18 -25.68 -1.28
C ARG A 578 26.42 -26.00 -2.13
N ASP A 579 26.81 -25.04 -2.96
CA ASP A 579 28.06 -25.12 -3.73
C ASP A 579 29.25 -24.77 -2.81
N ASP A 580 30.04 -25.79 -2.47
CA ASP A 580 31.21 -25.72 -1.61
C ASP A 580 32.52 -25.99 -2.36
N ALA A 581 32.51 -25.90 -3.70
CA ALA A 581 33.70 -26.13 -4.53
C ALA A 581 34.88 -25.28 -4.03
N PRO A 582 36.13 -25.74 -4.11
CA PRO A 582 37.27 -24.94 -3.69
C PRO A 582 37.51 -23.71 -4.59
N GLY A 583 38.01 -22.62 -4.00
CA GLY A 583 38.41 -21.41 -4.72
C GLY A 583 37.26 -20.75 -5.50
N ASN A 584 37.54 -20.37 -6.75
CA ASN A 584 36.58 -19.71 -7.64
C ASN A 584 35.79 -20.69 -8.54
N GLY A 585 35.94 -22.00 -8.34
CA GLY A 585 35.14 -22.98 -9.08
C GLY A 585 33.67 -22.96 -8.66
N ASN A 586 32.82 -23.70 -9.35
CA ASN A 586 31.49 -24.05 -8.86
C ASN A 586 31.40 -25.58 -8.82
N ALA A 587 30.47 -26.14 -8.08
CA ALA A 587 30.27 -27.58 -8.04
C ALA A 587 29.51 -28.06 -9.29
N ASN A 588 29.82 -29.28 -9.73
CA ASN A 588 28.97 -30.07 -10.62
C ASN A 588 28.40 -31.24 -9.80
N GLY A 589 27.08 -31.32 -9.72
CA GLY A 589 26.39 -32.39 -9.01
C GLY A 589 25.05 -32.67 -9.66
N GLY A 590 24.28 -33.55 -9.04
CA GLY A 590 22.98 -33.93 -9.58
C GLY A 590 22.22 -34.82 -8.61
N VAL A 591 20.90 -34.84 -8.79
CA VAL A 591 19.99 -35.71 -8.05
C VAL A 591 19.42 -36.73 -9.02
N PHE A 592 19.65 -38.00 -8.76
CA PHE A 592 19.11 -39.11 -9.55
C PHE A 592 17.75 -39.53 -9.01
N VAL A 593 16.79 -39.72 -9.90
CA VAL A 593 15.43 -40.15 -9.56
C VAL A 593 14.94 -41.26 -10.51
N ARG A 594 14.02 -42.11 -10.01
CA ARG A 594 13.33 -43.18 -10.75
C ARG A 594 14.26 -44.20 -11.43
N PHE A 595 15.48 -44.40 -10.93
CA PHE A 595 16.37 -45.47 -11.42
C PHE A 595 16.04 -46.84 -10.80
N PRO A 596 16.37 -47.96 -11.48
CA PRO A 596 16.17 -49.30 -10.97
C PRO A 596 17.23 -49.66 -9.90
N TYR A 597 17.15 -50.87 -9.35
CA TYR A 597 18.14 -51.36 -8.39
C TYR A 597 19.53 -51.40 -9.02
N VAL A 598 20.52 -50.82 -8.34
CA VAL A 598 21.85 -50.53 -8.93
C VAL A 598 22.80 -51.73 -8.95
N HIS A 599 22.61 -52.69 -8.05
CA HIS A 599 23.49 -53.87 -8.00
C HIS A 599 22.98 -54.96 -8.93
N ASN A 600 23.90 -55.56 -9.71
CA ASN A 600 23.63 -56.68 -10.62
C ASN A 600 22.60 -56.36 -11.73
N HIS A 601 22.60 -55.14 -12.26
CA HIS A 601 21.75 -54.80 -13.41
C HIS A 601 22.21 -55.57 -14.66
N PRO A 602 21.28 -56.17 -15.44
CA PRO A 602 21.64 -57.08 -16.55
C PRO A 602 22.39 -56.40 -17.70
N GLU A 603 22.20 -55.09 -17.88
CA GLU A 603 22.72 -54.33 -19.03
C GLU A 603 23.82 -53.31 -18.65
N GLU A 604 24.11 -53.16 -17.36
CA GLU A 604 25.16 -52.24 -16.88
C GLU A 604 25.74 -52.77 -15.57
N SER A 605 27.02 -53.13 -15.56
CA SER A 605 27.68 -53.73 -14.40
C SER A 605 28.14 -52.71 -13.36
N ARG A 606 28.22 -51.43 -13.72
CA ARG A 606 28.69 -50.37 -12.82
C ARG A 606 27.48 -49.74 -12.11
N PRO A 607 27.35 -49.87 -10.78
CA PRO A 607 26.14 -49.47 -10.07
C PRO A 607 25.81 -47.98 -10.20
N GLU A 608 26.80 -47.10 -10.20
CA GLU A 608 26.62 -45.66 -10.43
C GLU A 608 26.11 -45.36 -11.84
N TRP A 609 26.49 -46.17 -12.84
CA TRP A 609 26.01 -46.00 -14.21
C TRP A 609 24.61 -46.55 -14.44
N VAL A 610 24.11 -47.43 -13.56
CA VAL A 610 22.71 -47.86 -13.62
C VAL A 610 21.79 -46.66 -13.42
N ALA A 611 22.09 -45.79 -12.45
CA ALA A 611 21.32 -44.57 -12.23
C ALA A 611 21.46 -43.58 -13.40
N ILE A 612 22.66 -43.45 -13.97
CA ILE A 612 22.93 -42.54 -15.10
C ILE A 612 22.26 -43.00 -16.40
N ASN A 613 22.20 -44.30 -16.66
CA ASN A 613 21.66 -44.86 -17.90
C ASN A 613 20.16 -45.15 -17.81
N TYR A 614 19.65 -45.48 -16.62
CA TYR A 614 18.27 -45.96 -16.44
C TYR A 614 17.48 -45.14 -15.42
N GLY A 615 18.03 -44.02 -14.95
CA GLY A 615 17.30 -42.98 -14.22
C GLY A 615 17.39 -41.63 -14.91
N HIS A 616 16.70 -40.65 -14.32
CA HIS A 616 16.84 -39.25 -14.70
C HIS A 616 17.74 -38.53 -13.70
N GLU A 617 18.71 -37.79 -14.23
CA GLU A 617 19.56 -36.89 -13.48
C GLU A 617 18.98 -35.48 -13.56
N VAL A 618 18.63 -34.92 -12.39
CA VAL A 618 18.25 -33.52 -12.26
C VAL A 618 19.50 -32.73 -11.89
N GLN A 619 20.00 -31.95 -12.85
CA GLN A 619 21.31 -31.32 -12.82
C GLN A 619 21.44 -30.27 -11.72
N ILE A 620 22.65 -30.12 -11.15
CA ILE A 620 23.08 -28.99 -10.31
C ILE A 620 24.42 -28.45 -10.83
N LEU A 621 24.38 -27.30 -11.52
CA LEU A 621 25.55 -26.65 -12.10
C LEU A 621 25.28 -25.16 -12.36
N ASP A 622 25.90 -24.29 -11.57
CA ASP A 622 25.69 -22.83 -11.57
C ASP A 622 26.91 -22.03 -12.10
N ARG A 623 27.61 -22.55 -13.10
CA ARG A 623 28.72 -21.82 -13.76
C ARG A 623 28.43 -21.47 -15.21
N PRO A 624 28.93 -20.33 -15.73
CA PRO A 624 28.69 -19.91 -17.11
C PRO A 624 29.42 -20.76 -18.16
N ASP A 625 30.54 -21.36 -17.79
CA ASP A 625 31.33 -22.26 -18.63
C ASP A 625 30.93 -23.73 -18.43
N GLY A 626 31.64 -24.65 -19.09
CA GLY A 626 31.40 -26.10 -18.98
C GLY A 626 30.12 -26.56 -19.68
N ASP A 627 29.39 -27.46 -19.01
CA ASP A 627 28.24 -28.17 -19.59
C ASP A 627 27.09 -27.24 -19.99
N MET A 628 26.33 -27.57 -21.03
CA MET A 628 25.18 -26.79 -21.49
C MET A 628 23.93 -26.95 -20.62
N TYR A 629 23.83 -28.04 -19.85
CA TYR A 629 22.77 -28.32 -18.90
C TYR A 629 23.11 -27.69 -17.56
N LYS A 630 22.32 -26.71 -17.14
CA LYS A 630 22.46 -26.02 -15.85
C LYS A 630 21.45 -26.52 -14.83
N THR A 631 21.54 -26.04 -13.60
CA THR A 631 20.65 -26.42 -12.50
C THR A 631 19.19 -26.45 -12.93
N GLY A 632 18.49 -27.56 -12.65
CA GLY A 632 17.09 -27.78 -13.03
C GLY A 632 16.87 -28.60 -14.29
N SER A 633 17.91 -28.78 -15.12
CA SER A 633 17.81 -29.59 -16.34
C SER A 633 17.53 -31.06 -16.03
N ILE A 634 16.74 -31.73 -16.86
CA ILE A 634 16.78 -33.19 -16.97
C ILE A 634 17.94 -33.54 -17.90
N TYR A 635 19.07 -33.93 -17.32
CA TYR A 635 20.34 -34.03 -18.02
C TYR A 635 20.22 -34.95 -19.24
N GLY A 636 20.56 -34.41 -20.41
CA GLY A 636 20.48 -35.12 -21.68
C GLY A 636 19.13 -35.08 -22.40
N PHE A 637 18.05 -34.62 -21.77
CA PHE A 637 16.70 -34.66 -22.36
C PHE A 637 16.02 -33.30 -22.42
N ASP A 638 16.18 -32.47 -21.39
CA ASP A 638 15.53 -31.18 -21.33
C ASP A 638 16.39 -30.15 -20.60
N ARG A 639 16.57 -28.99 -21.23
CA ARG A 639 17.66 -28.06 -20.90
C ARG A 639 17.15 -26.79 -20.24
N VAL A 640 17.66 -26.54 -19.04
CA VAL A 640 17.64 -25.23 -18.39
C VAL A 640 18.98 -24.51 -18.64
N GLY A 641 18.91 -23.28 -19.16
CA GLY A 641 20.06 -22.39 -19.30
C GLY A 641 20.34 -21.59 -18.03
N LEU A 642 21.55 -21.04 -17.89
CA LEU A 642 21.99 -20.37 -16.66
C LEU A 642 21.05 -19.22 -16.22
N GLY A 643 20.53 -18.43 -17.16
CA GLY A 643 19.61 -17.33 -16.86
C GLY A 643 18.27 -17.77 -16.25
N ASN A 644 17.87 -19.02 -16.47
CA ASN A 644 16.62 -19.59 -15.95
C ASN A 644 16.87 -20.54 -14.76
N ALA A 645 18.13 -20.84 -14.44
CA ALA A 645 18.52 -21.77 -13.38
C ALA A 645 18.31 -21.23 -11.96
N GLY A 646 17.95 -19.94 -11.83
CA GLY A 646 17.75 -19.28 -10.54
C GLY A 646 19.03 -19.18 -9.71
N VAL A 647 20.17 -18.91 -10.36
CA VAL A 647 21.52 -18.91 -9.75
C VAL A 647 21.56 -18.05 -8.48
N THR A 648 22.10 -18.62 -7.41
CA THR A 648 22.42 -17.91 -6.17
C THR A 648 23.93 -17.78 -5.97
N PRO A 649 24.40 -16.84 -5.13
CA PRO A 649 25.82 -16.75 -4.82
C PRO A 649 26.36 -18.08 -4.27
N LYS A 650 27.60 -18.42 -4.64
CA LYS A 650 28.30 -19.60 -4.12
C LYS A 650 28.33 -19.61 -2.59
N GLY A 651 28.21 -20.79 -1.99
CA GLY A 651 28.12 -20.94 -0.53
C GLY A 651 26.73 -20.61 0.05
N THR A 652 25.73 -20.36 -0.79
CA THR A 652 24.33 -20.17 -0.35
C THR A 652 23.60 -21.51 -0.40
N TRP A 653 22.80 -21.80 0.63
CA TRP A 653 21.88 -22.92 0.63
C TRP A 653 20.71 -22.65 -0.33
N ASN A 654 20.35 -23.65 -1.12
CA ASN A 654 19.24 -23.58 -2.07
C ASN A 654 18.23 -24.68 -1.77
N ASP A 655 16.96 -24.32 -1.63
CA ASP A 655 15.89 -25.30 -1.61
C ASP A 655 15.71 -25.88 -3.01
N TYR A 656 15.67 -27.20 -3.10
CA TYR A 656 15.49 -27.93 -4.35
C TYR A 656 14.39 -28.96 -4.20
N GLU A 657 13.41 -28.90 -5.08
CA GLU A 657 12.28 -29.81 -5.08
C GLU A 657 12.13 -30.48 -6.44
N ILE A 658 12.01 -31.81 -6.43
CA ILE A 658 11.79 -32.64 -7.60
C ILE A 658 10.48 -33.38 -7.37
N ARG A 659 9.43 -32.99 -8.10
CA ARG A 659 8.15 -33.68 -8.11
C ARG A 659 8.08 -34.63 -9.29
N VAL A 660 7.69 -35.87 -9.03
CA VAL A 660 7.47 -36.89 -10.04
C VAL A 660 6.06 -37.44 -9.85
N VAL A 661 5.19 -37.18 -10.82
CA VAL A 661 3.82 -37.72 -10.86
C VAL A 661 3.65 -38.42 -12.20
N ASP A 662 3.33 -39.71 -12.17
CA ASP A 662 3.37 -40.60 -13.32
C ASP A 662 4.72 -40.59 -14.06
N GLN A 663 4.81 -39.82 -15.14
CA GLN A 663 6.01 -39.60 -15.98
C GLN A 663 6.27 -38.10 -16.21
N HIS A 664 5.62 -37.24 -15.43
CA HIS A 664 5.81 -35.80 -15.44
C HIS A 664 6.73 -35.38 -14.28
N TYR A 665 7.73 -34.56 -14.60
CA TYR A 665 8.76 -34.09 -13.68
C TYR A 665 8.66 -32.57 -13.56
N THR A 666 8.46 -32.06 -12.34
CA THR A 666 8.48 -30.61 -12.05
C THR A 666 9.64 -30.30 -11.13
N ILE A 667 10.50 -29.37 -11.52
CA ILE A 667 11.72 -29.02 -10.78
C ILE A 667 11.60 -27.60 -10.28
N LEU A 668 11.74 -27.42 -8.97
CA LEU A 668 11.68 -26.12 -8.33
C LEU A 668 12.99 -25.82 -7.62
N ARG A 669 13.40 -24.55 -7.68
CA ARG A 669 14.48 -23.99 -6.87
C ARG A 669 13.94 -22.81 -6.08
N ASN A 670 14.15 -22.81 -4.77
CA ASN A 670 13.70 -21.74 -3.86
C ASN A 670 12.20 -21.41 -4.03
N GLY A 671 11.37 -22.44 -4.25
CA GLY A 671 9.93 -22.32 -4.46
C GLY A 671 9.49 -21.93 -5.88
N VAL A 672 10.42 -21.62 -6.79
CA VAL A 672 10.12 -21.24 -8.19
C VAL A 672 10.28 -22.44 -9.10
N VAL A 673 9.28 -22.74 -9.93
CA VAL A 673 9.39 -23.76 -10.99
C VAL A 673 10.41 -23.28 -12.02
N ILE A 674 11.49 -24.04 -12.18
CA ILE A 674 12.56 -23.75 -13.15
C ILE A 674 12.56 -24.74 -14.32
N ASN A 675 11.88 -25.89 -14.19
CA ASN A 675 11.69 -26.80 -15.30
C ASN A 675 10.45 -27.71 -15.16
N GLU A 676 9.89 -28.12 -16.29
CA GLU A 676 8.83 -29.14 -16.40
C GLU A 676 9.12 -30.06 -17.59
N PHE A 677 9.11 -31.38 -17.36
CA PHE A 677 9.49 -32.39 -18.35
C PHE A 677 8.52 -33.57 -18.37
N ASP A 678 8.01 -33.91 -19.55
CA ASP A 678 7.20 -35.10 -19.80
C ASP A 678 8.05 -36.22 -20.44
N ASN A 679 8.16 -37.35 -19.74
CA ASN A 679 8.91 -38.52 -20.19
C ASN A 679 8.07 -39.40 -21.15
N LEU A 680 7.76 -38.87 -22.34
CA LEU A 680 6.79 -39.44 -23.29
C LEU A 680 7.28 -40.71 -24.04
N GLY A 681 8.57 -41.04 -23.96
CA GLY A 681 9.19 -42.12 -24.73
C GLY A 681 9.69 -41.66 -26.11
N GLY A 682 10.67 -42.38 -26.66
CA GLY A 682 11.28 -42.08 -27.97
C GLY A 682 12.22 -40.87 -28.03
N GLN A 683 12.52 -40.20 -26.91
CA GLN A 683 13.49 -39.11 -26.85
C GLN A 683 14.91 -39.65 -26.67
N THR A 684 15.85 -39.12 -27.44
CA THR A 684 17.27 -39.54 -27.41
C THR A 684 18.12 -38.58 -26.58
N PHE A 685 19.11 -39.13 -25.87
CA PHE A 685 20.06 -38.37 -25.07
C PHE A 685 20.86 -37.38 -25.95
N THR A 686 21.00 -36.13 -25.49
CA THR A 686 21.69 -35.05 -26.20
C THR A 686 22.78 -34.42 -25.31
N PRO A 687 23.99 -34.17 -25.82
CA PRO A 687 24.53 -34.67 -27.09
C PRO A 687 24.56 -36.21 -27.11
N PRO A 688 24.46 -36.86 -28.29
CA PRO A 688 24.34 -38.31 -28.39
C PRO A 688 25.39 -39.08 -27.57
N ARG A 689 24.91 -39.95 -26.68
CA ARG A 689 25.74 -40.86 -25.88
C ARG A 689 25.58 -42.29 -26.38
N ALA A 690 26.69 -42.92 -26.77
CA ALA A 690 26.67 -44.28 -27.30
C ALA A 690 26.14 -45.27 -26.26
N GLY A 691 25.18 -46.11 -26.66
CA GLY A 691 24.57 -47.12 -25.79
C GLY A 691 23.53 -46.58 -24.80
N ASP A 692 23.19 -45.28 -24.86
CA ASP A 692 22.15 -44.72 -24.02
C ASP A 692 20.76 -45.20 -24.47
N PRO A 693 19.90 -45.70 -23.56
CA PRO A 693 18.60 -46.25 -23.92
C PRO A 693 17.53 -45.17 -24.18
N GLY A 694 17.88 -43.88 -24.12
CA GLY A 694 16.96 -42.76 -24.21
C GLY A 694 15.90 -42.80 -23.11
N THR A 695 14.80 -42.08 -23.32
CA THR A 695 13.69 -42.08 -22.37
C THR A 695 13.01 -43.43 -22.21
N ASP A 696 13.08 -44.29 -23.22
CA ASP A 696 12.41 -45.60 -23.20
C ASP A 696 13.00 -46.53 -22.11
N GLY A 697 14.30 -46.42 -21.84
CA GLY A 697 14.96 -47.12 -20.72
C GLY A 697 14.75 -46.48 -19.34
N ARG A 698 13.99 -45.38 -19.23
CA ARG A 698 13.85 -44.58 -17.99
C ARG A 698 12.42 -44.42 -17.50
N ARG A 699 11.45 -45.14 -18.08
CA ARG A 699 10.01 -44.99 -17.77
C ARG A 699 9.52 -45.91 -16.65
N TYR A 700 10.27 -46.00 -15.56
CA TYR A 700 9.88 -46.85 -14.43
C TYR A 700 8.71 -46.21 -13.67
N ALA A 701 7.70 -47.02 -13.31
CA ALA A 701 6.57 -46.61 -12.46
C ALA A 701 6.97 -46.43 -10.99
N THR A 702 8.11 -46.99 -10.57
CA THR A 702 8.72 -46.79 -9.26
C THR A 702 10.23 -46.90 -9.37
N GLY A 703 11.00 -46.16 -8.58
CA GLY A 703 12.46 -46.29 -8.56
C GLY A 703 13.11 -45.70 -7.31
N TYR A 704 14.43 -45.66 -7.29
CA TYR A 704 15.22 -45.14 -6.17
C TYR A 704 15.61 -43.66 -6.37
N VAL A 705 16.19 -43.07 -5.33
CA VAL A 705 16.74 -41.72 -5.32
C VAL A 705 18.21 -41.73 -4.89
N GLY A 706 18.99 -40.80 -5.40
CA GLY A 706 20.43 -40.72 -5.10
C GLY A 706 21.04 -39.37 -5.44
N LEU A 707 22.25 -39.13 -4.95
CA LEU A 707 23.01 -37.90 -5.08
C LEU A 707 24.34 -38.19 -5.77
N GLN A 708 24.68 -37.40 -6.77
CA GLN A 708 25.93 -37.55 -7.50
C GLN A 708 27.12 -37.06 -6.68
N VAL A 709 28.22 -37.81 -6.74
CA VAL A 709 29.58 -37.30 -6.53
C VAL A 709 30.26 -37.20 -7.89
N HIS A 710 30.69 -36.00 -8.29
CA HIS A 710 31.30 -35.80 -9.60
C HIS A 710 32.84 -35.84 -9.56
N SER A 711 33.47 -35.03 -8.70
CA SER A 711 34.93 -34.99 -8.54
C SER A 711 35.35 -34.34 -7.21
N THR A 712 36.65 -34.37 -6.90
CA THR A 712 37.23 -33.69 -5.71
C THR A 712 37.24 -32.16 -5.81
N THR A 713 37.02 -31.60 -7.01
CA THR A 713 36.89 -30.15 -7.24
C THR A 713 35.43 -29.70 -7.33
N ASP A 714 34.49 -30.63 -7.41
CA ASP A 714 33.06 -30.35 -7.51
C ASP A 714 32.37 -30.58 -6.16
N VAL A 715 32.87 -29.89 -5.14
CA VAL A 715 32.43 -30.12 -3.75
C VAL A 715 31.03 -29.56 -3.55
N ILE A 716 30.08 -30.45 -3.27
CA ILE A 716 28.67 -30.10 -3.03
C ILE A 716 28.22 -30.67 -1.70
N SER A 717 27.38 -29.89 -1.01
CA SER A 717 26.82 -30.24 0.29
C SER A 717 25.32 -30.35 0.20
N TYR A 718 24.74 -31.36 0.86
CA TYR A 718 23.30 -31.58 0.95
C TYR A 718 22.83 -31.70 2.39
N ARG A 719 21.62 -31.24 2.68
CA ARG A 719 20.94 -31.47 3.97
C ARG A 719 19.42 -31.47 3.81
N SER A 720 18.72 -31.80 4.90
CA SER A 720 17.25 -31.79 4.97
C SER A 720 16.60 -32.58 3.83
N ILE A 721 17.13 -33.78 3.55
CA ILE A 721 16.65 -34.61 2.44
C ILE A 721 15.41 -35.35 2.91
N ARG A 722 14.27 -35.00 2.33
CA ARG A 722 12.96 -35.45 2.78
C ARG A 722 12.06 -35.74 1.60
N ILE A 723 11.15 -36.68 1.76
CA ILE A 723 10.28 -37.14 0.67
C ILE A 723 8.85 -37.31 1.14
N LYS A 724 7.91 -36.96 0.26
CA LYS A 724 6.47 -37.16 0.43
C LYS A 724 5.93 -37.96 -0.74
N GLU A 725 5.25 -39.07 -0.49
CA GLU A 725 4.51 -39.82 -1.51
C GLU A 725 3.22 -39.07 -1.86
N LEU A 726 2.83 -39.04 -3.15
CA LEU A 726 1.76 -38.18 -3.68
C LEU A 726 0.46 -38.91 -4.03
#